data_AF-A0A660W0T1-F1
#
_entry.id   AF-A0A660W0T1-F1
#
_cell.length_a   1.000
_cell.length_b   1.000
_cell.length_c   1.000
_cell.angle_alpha   90.00
_cell.angle_beta   90.00
_cell.angle_gamma   90.00
#
_symmetry.space_group_name_H-M   'P 1'
#
loop_
_entity.id
_entity.type
_entity.pdbx_description
1 polymer ?
#
loop_
_entity_poly.entity_id
_entity_poly.type
_entity_poly.pdbx_seq_one_letter_code
_entity_poly.pdbx_strand_id
1 'polypeptide(L)'
;CVRFCEGVCTRNQIDSPVDIMHLKRFISDWELEHAEEIEEAVEKPEVTREEKIAVIGAGPAGLQAAANLTRQGYAVTVFEALPAPGGMMRYGIPDYRLPKDQLDLEIDIIRKLGVDIRCGVKIGEDITLADLRKDYAGVLLAVGAHVGSKMGLDGEDDTAGVCDGVEFLRNLAHGQSMDIGEKVVVAGGGNAAIDAARTSVRLGKKVTVVYRRTRSEMPADDREVEEAIEEGVEFLFLANPTEILSTPLGGAKKITAVRCQRMKLGKPDESGRRRPVPIEGDTFELQADALIPAIGQKPELTWLGDELKTTRWGTLDVDEKTLATSMEGVFAGGDAVSGPASVIEAIAHGNHASENMHRYLRGQELLPPRESAIPIAYPDLTGRVEPEVQRVDVPMIDLQQRTSTFDEVETGYTAEDVAIEAQRCMQCGICSNCQECVRACKADAIDHSQVATYSDIDVGSIILCPGAELFSKQANFDLGGSRYADVITSMEFERILSASGPTGGHVVRPSDGKVPAKVAFLQCVGSRDISCHNGYCSSVCCMYAVKEAVIAHEHEKRVHPTIFFMDVRAYGKDFDKYCTRAQEEYGVRFERSRVYNIERDEQSGQLVLQYTDAKGQVARENFDMVVQSVGFTAPAELRHLANKLGVRCDEYGFVWTDPDFPLQTSREGIFAAGVAAGPKDIPETVVQSSAAACQAGRLLSEAAGTLTREPEYPPEMDLSAEAPRIGVFVCHCGINIGGVVDVPSVAEYSKSLPGVVHAEENLYTCSQDTQEHIRDVIIEKNLNRVVVASCTPRTHEALFRETLREAGLNPDLFAMTNIRDQCSWAHMNEPEAATAKAMDLLRMVAAKARLLKALHAEKMPVIQKALVIGGGVAGMHAAMAIADRGYEVFLVEKEKELGGNHRQVRTGFDGQDYGRLLDECRERLGTFS
;
A
#
# COMPACT_ATOMS: atom_id res chain seq x y z
N CYS A 1 1.45 -25.84 -12.40
CA CYS A 1 0.89 -24.46 -12.45
C CYS A 1 0.69 -24.06 -13.92
N VAL A 2 -0.33 -23.25 -14.27
CA VAL A 2 -0.60 -22.80 -15.66
C VAL A 2 0.22 -21.57 -16.11
N ARG A 3 1.11 -21.05 -15.25
CA ARG A 3 2.14 -20.05 -15.60
C ARG A 3 1.63 -18.72 -16.17
N PHE A 4 0.50 -18.20 -15.70
CA PHE A 4 0.00 -16.88 -16.13
C PHE A 4 1.05 -15.76 -16.03
N CYS A 5 1.93 -15.82 -15.02
CA CYS A 5 3.04 -14.89 -14.82
C CYS A 5 4.09 -14.92 -15.94
N GLU A 6 4.41 -16.10 -16.49
CA GLU A 6 5.37 -16.23 -17.59
C GLU A 6 4.81 -15.64 -18.89
N GLY A 7 3.50 -15.72 -19.10
CA GLY A 7 2.83 -15.15 -20.28
C GLY A 7 2.92 -13.62 -20.39
N VAL A 8 3.07 -12.92 -19.25
CA VAL A 8 3.22 -11.45 -19.19
C VAL A 8 4.65 -11.00 -18.92
N CYS A 9 5.60 -11.93 -18.83
CA CYS A 9 7.00 -11.60 -18.60
C CYS A 9 7.55 -10.75 -19.74
N THR A 10 8.15 -9.60 -19.42
CA THR A 10 8.71 -8.68 -20.42
C THR A 10 9.82 -9.34 -21.26
N ARG A 11 10.49 -10.37 -20.73
CA ARG A 11 11.57 -11.08 -21.44
C ARG A 11 11.09 -11.87 -22.67
N ASN A 12 9.79 -12.14 -22.78
CA ASN A 12 9.17 -12.68 -24.00
C ASN A 12 9.42 -11.81 -25.25
N GLN A 13 9.84 -10.56 -25.09
CA GLN A 13 10.18 -9.66 -26.20
C GLN A 13 11.61 -9.89 -26.74
N ILE A 14 12.42 -10.73 -26.09
CA ILE A 14 13.82 -10.95 -26.41
C ILE A 14 14.06 -12.42 -26.74
N ASP A 15 13.83 -13.33 -25.79
CA ASP A 15 14.00 -14.76 -25.99
C ASP A 15 12.80 -15.57 -25.47
N SER A 16 12.84 -16.03 -24.22
CA SER A 16 11.81 -16.81 -23.55
C SER A 16 11.59 -16.27 -22.14
N PRO A 17 10.43 -16.49 -21.52
CA PRO A 17 10.16 -15.92 -20.22
C PRO A 17 11.13 -16.50 -19.18
N VAL A 18 11.31 -15.76 -18.08
CA VAL A 18 11.95 -16.32 -16.89
C VAL A 18 11.08 -17.47 -16.39
N ASP A 19 11.71 -18.57 -15.99
CA ASP A 19 11.05 -19.77 -15.47
C ASP A 19 10.53 -19.58 -14.04
N ILE A 20 9.55 -18.69 -13.90
CA ILE A 20 8.98 -18.32 -12.61
C ILE A 20 8.39 -19.55 -11.91
N MET A 21 7.85 -20.52 -12.67
CA MET A 21 7.29 -21.74 -12.08
C MET A 21 8.34 -22.57 -11.35
N HIS A 22 9.46 -22.91 -12.01
CA HIS A 22 10.46 -23.79 -11.42
C HIS A 22 11.33 -23.06 -10.40
N LEU A 23 11.52 -21.74 -10.56
CA LEU A 23 12.09 -20.90 -9.51
C LEU A 23 11.22 -20.91 -8.24
N LYS A 24 9.89 -20.83 -8.39
CA LYS A 24 8.97 -20.98 -7.25
C LYS A 24 9.03 -22.39 -6.68
N ARG A 25 9.00 -23.42 -7.53
CA ARG A 25 9.05 -24.83 -7.13
C ARG A 25 10.29 -25.12 -6.30
N PHE A 26 11.47 -24.65 -6.72
CA PHE A 26 12.71 -24.84 -5.97
C PHE A 26 12.61 -24.35 -4.52
N ILE A 27 11.93 -23.22 -4.29
CA ILE A 27 11.70 -22.70 -2.94
C ILE A 27 10.76 -23.64 -2.17
N SER A 28 9.69 -24.13 -2.80
CA SER A 28 8.77 -25.10 -2.17
C SER A 28 9.43 -26.46 -1.89
N ASP A 29 10.33 -26.93 -2.76
CA ASP A 29 11.11 -28.14 -2.53
C ASP A 29 12.08 -27.94 -1.36
N TRP A 30 12.70 -26.75 -1.23
CA TRP A 30 13.50 -26.38 -0.07
C TRP A 30 12.66 -26.34 1.22
N GLU A 31 11.41 -25.85 1.16
CA GLU A 31 10.48 -25.87 2.30
C GLU A 31 10.18 -27.30 2.75
N LEU A 32 10.02 -28.24 1.81
CA LEU A 32 9.83 -29.66 2.14
C LEU A 32 11.04 -30.26 2.87
N GLU A 33 12.26 -29.92 2.46
CA GLU A 33 13.49 -30.36 3.15
C GLU A 33 13.60 -29.79 4.58
N HIS A 34 12.98 -28.65 4.85
CA HIS A 34 12.96 -27.95 6.14
C HIS A 34 11.59 -28.01 6.81
N ALA A 35 10.78 -29.02 6.46
CA ALA A 35 9.40 -29.14 6.89
C ALA A 35 9.26 -29.03 8.42
N GLU A 36 10.11 -29.74 9.19
CA GLU A 36 10.08 -29.72 10.66
C GLU A 36 10.27 -28.30 11.23
N GLU A 37 11.24 -27.54 10.71
CA GLU A 37 11.53 -26.17 11.17
C GLU A 37 10.37 -25.21 10.85
N ILE A 38 9.82 -25.32 9.63
CA ILE A 38 8.67 -24.52 9.20
C ILE A 38 7.46 -24.82 10.07
N GLU A 39 7.21 -26.11 10.27
CA GLU A 39 6.11 -26.63 11.07
C GLU A 39 6.20 -26.24 12.56
N GLU A 40 7.40 -26.08 13.11
CA GLU A 40 7.62 -25.54 14.46
C GLU A 40 7.42 -24.03 14.53
N ALA A 41 7.72 -23.31 13.44
CA ALA A 41 7.56 -21.87 13.34
C ALA A 41 6.11 -21.41 13.13
N VAL A 42 5.20 -22.31 12.74
CA VAL A 42 3.77 -21.97 12.57
C VAL A 42 3.13 -21.70 13.93
N GLU A 43 2.91 -20.42 14.22
CA GLU A 43 2.13 -20.00 15.39
C GLU A 43 0.63 -20.14 15.13
N LYS A 44 -0.05 -20.84 16.03
CA LYS A 44 -1.51 -20.93 16.04
C LYS A 44 -2.10 -19.60 16.54
N PRO A 45 -2.87 -18.86 15.72
CA PRO A 45 -3.52 -17.63 16.16
C PRO A 45 -4.53 -17.91 17.28
N GLU A 46 -4.65 -16.98 18.23
CA GLU A 46 -5.72 -17.05 19.23
C GLU A 46 -7.10 -16.81 18.57
N VAL A 47 -8.08 -17.59 19.01
CA VAL A 47 -9.48 -17.36 18.61
C VAL A 47 -9.99 -16.14 19.37
N THR A 48 -10.09 -15.02 18.67
CA THR A 48 -10.51 -13.71 19.22
C THR A 48 -11.95 -13.36 18.87
N ARG A 49 -12.62 -14.19 18.07
CA ARG A 49 -14.00 -13.98 17.60
C ARG A 49 -14.94 -15.06 18.13
N GLU A 50 -16.16 -14.67 18.50
CA GLU A 50 -17.18 -15.60 18.98
C GLU A 50 -17.87 -16.34 17.82
N GLU A 51 -17.90 -15.73 16.64
CA GLU A 51 -18.51 -16.28 15.43
C GLU A 51 -17.72 -17.50 14.92
N LYS A 52 -18.46 -18.55 14.55
CA LYS A 52 -17.90 -19.77 13.96
C LYS A 52 -18.18 -19.82 12.46
N ILE A 53 -17.25 -20.37 11.69
CA ILE A 53 -17.37 -20.50 10.24
C ILE A 53 -17.27 -21.96 9.80
N ALA A 54 -18.17 -22.38 8.90
CA ALA A 54 -18.12 -23.67 8.23
C ALA A 54 -17.66 -23.53 6.78
N VAL A 55 -16.73 -24.38 6.35
CA VAL A 55 -16.28 -24.48 4.96
C VAL A 55 -16.60 -25.88 4.45
N ILE A 56 -17.28 -25.99 3.31
CA ILE A 56 -17.70 -27.26 2.73
C ILE A 56 -16.84 -27.56 1.51
N GLY A 57 -15.98 -28.58 1.63
CA GLY A 57 -14.97 -28.99 0.66
C GLY A 57 -13.56 -28.57 1.09
N ALA A 58 -12.65 -29.55 1.20
CA ALA A 58 -11.24 -29.32 1.51
C ALA A 58 -10.37 -29.28 0.24
N GLY A 59 -10.89 -28.67 -0.83
CA GLY A 59 -10.12 -28.33 -2.03
C GLY A 59 -9.30 -27.04 -1.85
N PRO A 60 -8.61 -26.58 -2.90
CA PRO A 60 -7.75 -25.39 -2.82
C PRO A 60 -8.48 -24.12 -2.36
N ALA A 61 -9.71 -23.88 -2.85
CA ALA A 61 -10.52 -22.73 -2.45
C ALA A 61 -10.91 -22.79 -0.96
N GLY A 62 -11.35 -23.96 -0.49
CA GLY A 62 -11.81 -24.14 0.89
C GLY A 62 -10.66 -24.08 1.91
N LEU A 63 -9.55 -24.76 1.62
CA LEU A 63 -8.35 -24.75 2.45
C LEU A 63 -7.77 -23.34 2.60
N GLN A 64 -7.64 -22.60 1.49
CA GLN A 64 -7.15 -21.22 1.52
C GLN A 64 -8.07 -20.31 2.32
N ALA A 65 -9.39 -20.38 2.09
CA ALA A 65 -10.36 -19.57 2.82
C ALA A 65 -10.33 -19.87 4.32
N ALA A 66 -10.22 -21.15 4.70
CA ALA A 66 -10.15 -21.57 6.10
C ALA A 66 -8.89 -21.03 6.80
N ALA A 67 -7.74 -21.09 6.13
CA ALA A 67 -6.49 -20.55 6.65
C ALA A 67 -6.57 -19.03 6.87
N ASN A 68 -7.16 -18.28 5.92
CA ASN A 68 -7.32 -16.83 6.05
C ASN A 68 -8.26 -16.44 7.21
N LEU A 69 -9.42 -17.07 7.29
CA LEU A 69 -10.41 -16.78 8.33
C LEU A 69 -9.87 -17.14 9.72
N THR A 70 -9.09 -18.21 9.84
CA THR A 70 -8.43 -18.57 11.10
C THR A 70 -7.40 -17.51 11.52
N ARG A 71 -6.60 -16.99 10.58
CA ARG A 71 -5.68 -15.86 10.84
C ARG A 71 -6.40 -14.56 11.24
N GLN A 72 -7.67 -14.40 10.84
CA GLN A 72 -8.51 -13.28 11.25
C GLN A 72 -9.20 -13.48 12.61
N GLY A 73 -8.92 -14.60 13.29
CA GLY A 73 -9.35 -14.88 14.66
C GLY A 73 -10.62 -15.72 14.79
N TYR A 74 -11.16 -16.27 13.69
CA TYR A 74 -12.36 -17.13 13.73
C TYR A 74 -12.03 -18.58 14.04
N ALA A 75 -12.98 -19.27 14.70
CA ALA A 75 -12.96 -20.73 14.76
C ALA A 75 -13.57 -21.30 13.47
N VAL A 76 -12.76 -22.03 12.69
CA VAL A 76 -13.15 -22.56 11.37
C VAL A 76 -13.17 -24.09 11.37
N THR A 77 -14.26 -24.66 10.84
CA THR A 77 -14.39 -26.10 10.58
C THR A 77 -14.56 -26.35 9.09
N VAL A 78 -13.71 -27.20 8.51
CA VAL A 78 -13.81 -27.67 7.12
C VAL A 78 -14.45 -29.06 7.12
N PHE A 79 -15.50 -29.25 6.33
CA PHE A 79 -16.17 -30.54 6.12
C PHE A 79 -15.80 -31.10 4.75
N GLU A 80 -15.24 -32.30 4.71
CA GLU A 80 -14.78 -32.98 3.51
C GLU A 80 -15.48 -34.33 3.37
N ALA A 81 -16.02 -34.60 2.18
CA ALA A 81 -16.77 -35.83 1.90
C ALA A 81 -15.85 -37.05 1.74
N LEU A 82 -14.64 -36.85 1.21
CA LEU A 82 -13.67 -37.90 0.96
C LEU A 82 -12.82 -38.22 2.20
N PRO A 83 -12.10 -39.36 2.24
CA PRO A 83 -11.35 -39.80 3.42
C PRO A 83 -10.18 -38.89 3.82
N ALA A 84 -9.66 -38.08 2.89
CA ALA A 84 -8.55 -37.16 3.10
C ALA A 84 -8.77 -35.83 2.34
N PRO A 85 -8.27 -34.70 2.87
CA PRO A 85 -8.39 -33.38 2.25
C PRO A 85 -7.52 -33.21 1.00
N GLY A 86 -7.76 -32.15 0.24
CA GLY A 86 -7.00 -31.78 -0.96
C GLY A 86 -7.84 -31.73 -2.25
N GLY A 87 -9.07 -32.23 -2.23
CA GLY A 87 -9.99 -32.21 -3.38
C GLY A 87 -9.35 -32.81 -4.64
N MET A 88 -9.54 -32.16 -5.80
CA MET A 88 -9.00 -32.62 -7.08
C MET A 88 -7.45 -32.65 -7.14
N MET A 89 -6.75 -31.94 -6.25
CA MET A 89 -5.28 -32.05 -6.15
C MET A 89 -4.85 -33.42 -5.62
N ARG A 90 -5.64 -34.00 -4.71
CA ARG A 90 -5.40 -35.35 -4.18
C ARG A 90 -5.96 -36.43 -5.10
N TYR A 91 -7.19 -36.26 -5.58
CA TYR A 91 -7.93 -37.35 -6.24
C TYR A 91 -8.01 -37.25 -7.76
N GLY A 92 -7.58 -36.14 -8.36
CA GLY A 92 -7.61 -35.93 -9.80
C GLY A 92 -6.23 -35.86 -10.43
N ILE A 93 -5.30 -35.12 -9.80
CA ILE A 93 -3.94 -34.95 -10.32
C ILE A 93 -3.08 -36.16 -9.88
N PRO A 94 -2.45 -36.89 -10.82
CA PRO A 94 -1.59 -38.03 -10.51
C PRO A 94 -0.30 -37.67 -9.76
N ASP A 95 0.25 -38.63 -9.01
CA ASP A 95 1.45 -38.45 -8.18
C ASP A 95 2.69 -38.07 -8.99
N TYR A 96 2.78 -38.53 -10.24
CA TYR A 96 3.90 -38.20 -11.12
C TYR A 96 3.96 -36.70 -11.52
N ARG A 97 2.92 -35.92 -11.19
CA ARG A 97 2.82 -34.46 -11.38
C ARG A 97 2.68 -33.67 -10.08
N LEU A 98 2.00 -34.25 -9.09
CA LEU A 98 1.77 -33.63 -7.79
C LEU A 98 1.90 -34.69 -6.70
N PRO A 99 3.12 -34.84 -6.16
CA PRO A 99 3.40 -35.72 -5.04
C PRO A 99 2.48 -35.43 -3.84
N LYS A 100 2.01 -36.48 -3.17
CA LYS A 100 1.02 -36.35 -2.09
C LYS A 100 1.62 -35.85 -0.78
N ASP A 101 2.89 -36.14 -0.54
CA ASP A 101 3.67 -35.63 0.58
C ASP A 101 3.80 -34.11 0.56
N GLN A 102 4.07 -33.51 -0.61
CA GLN A 102 4.05 -32.05 -0.77
C GLN A 102 2.68 -31.46 -0.44
N LEU A 103 1.61 -32.10 -0.89
CA LEU A 103 0.24 -31.67 -0.58
C LEU A 103 -0.09 -31.85 0.91
N ASP A 104 0.38 -32.93 1.52
CA ASP A 104 0.14 -33.22 2.94
C ASP A 104 0.86 -32.19 3.84
N LEU A 105 2.09 -31.78 3.52
CA LEU A 105 2.81 -30.71 4.24
C LEU A 105 2.00 -29.41 4.30
N GLU A 106 1.52 -28.92 3.15
CA GLU A 106 0.72 -27.69 3.08
C GLU A 106 -0.58 -27.79 3.89
N ILE A 107 -1.24 -28.95 3.85
CA ILE A 107 -2.47 -29.19 4.61
C ILE A 107 -2.17 -29.26 6.11
N ASP A 108 -1.05 -29.84 6.51
CA ASP A 108 -0.64 -29.95 7.91
C ASP A 108 -0.25 -28.58 8.49
N ILE A 109 0.38 -27.71 7.70
CA ILE A 109 0.55 -26.29 8.04
C ILE A 109 -0.81 -25.62 8.31
N ILE A 110 -1.81 -25.86 7.46
CA ILE A 110 -3.16 -25.30 7.64
C ILE A 110 -3.84 -25.86 8.91
N ARG A 111 -3.64 -27.15 9.23
CA ARG A 111 -4.11 -27.74 10.49
C ARG A 111 -3.43 -27.10 11.70
N LYS A 112 -2.12 -26.83 11.63
CA LYS A 112 -1.34 -26.18 12.69
C LYS A 112 -1.78 -24.76 12.98
N LEU A 113 -2.24 -24.03 11.94
CA LEU A 113 -2.91 -22.73 12.12
C LEU A 113 -4.19 -22.83 12.97
N GLY A 114 -4.74 -24.02 13.19
CA GLY A 114 -5.91 -24.25 14.04
C GLY A 114 -7.21 -24.57 13.30
N VAL A 115 -7.16 -24.82 11.99
CA VAL A 115 -8.32 -25.24 11.20
C VAL A 115 -8.72 -26.67 11.56
N ASP A 116 -10.00 -26.88 11.93
CA ASP A 116 -10.56 -28.21 12.20
C ASP A 116 -11.06 -28.86 10.90
N ILE A 117 -10.32 -29.83 10.35
CA ILE A 117 -10.70 -30.52 9.10
C ILE A 117 -11.33 -31.88 9.40
N ARG A 118 -12.61 -32.04 9.07
CA ARG A 118 -13.41 -33.25 9.29
C ARG A 118 -13.69 -33.96 7.97
N CYS A 119 -13.00 -35.08 7.75
CA CYS A 119 -13.15 -35.91 6.56
C CYS A 119 -14.25 -36.96 6.73
N GLY A 120 -14.73 -37.52 5.61
CA GLY A 120 -15.81 -38.50 5.59
C GLY A 120 -17.19 -37.96 5.97
N VAL A 121 -17.40 -36.64 5.87
CA VAL A 121 -18.69 -35.98 6.18
C VAL A 121 -19.31 -35.46 4.90
N LYS A 122 -20.44 -36.03 4.50
CA LYS A 122 -21.18 -35.62 3.30
C LYS A 122 -22.32 -34.67 3.66
N ILE A 123 -22.19 -33.43 3.22
CA ILE A 123 -23.27 -32.45 3.36
C ILE A 123 -24.42 -32.81 2.42
N GLY A 124 -25.64 -32.80 2.95
CA GLY A 124 -26.86 -33.27 2.28
C GLY A 124 -27.28 -34.70 2.64
N GLU A 125 -26.34 -35.53 3.10
CA GLU A 125 -26.62 -36.90 3.60
C GLU A 125 -26.46 -36.97 5.13
N ASP A 126 -25.30 -36.58 5.66
CA ASP A 126 -24.97 -36.67 7.08
C ASP A 126 -25.41 -35.43 7.87
N ILE A 127 -25.25 -34.24 7.27
CA ILE A 127 -25.58 -32.93 7.85
C ILE A 127 -26.18 -32.05 6.76
N THR A 128 -27.27 -31.32 7.05
CA THR A 128 -27.88 -30.41 6.06
C THR A 128 -27.26 -29.01 6.10
N LEU A 129 -27.37 -28.25 5.00
CA LEU A 129 -26.95 -26.84 4.97
C LEU A 129 -27.71 -26.02 6.04
N ALA A 130 -28.99 -26.32 6.24
CA ALA A 130 -29.81 -25.68 7.27
C ALA A 130 -29.33 -25.97 8.70
N ASP A 131 -28.74 -27.13 8.97
CA ASP A 131 -28.15 -27.44 10.28
C ASP A 131 -26.86 -26.66 10.51
N LEU A 132 -25.97 -26.58 9.49
CA LEU A 132 -24.76 -25.77 9.58
C LEU A 132 -25.07 -24.30 9.87
N ARG A 133 -26.11 -23.72 9.26
CA ARG A 133 -26.50 -22.32 9.49
C ARG A 133 -27.04 -22.03 10.90
N LYS A 134 -27.39 -23.04 11.69
CA LYS A 134 -27.78 -22.85 13.10
C LYS A 134 -26.57 -22.65 14.00
N ASP A 135 -25.47 -23.35 13.69
CA ASP A 135 -24.28 -23.43 14.54
C ASP A 135 -23.13 -22.53 14.07
N TYR A 136 -23.17 -22.08 12.81
CA TYR A 136 -22.14 -21.28 12.16
C TYR A 136 -22.72 -19.96 11.61
N ALA A 137 -22.03 -18.86 11.89
CA ALA A 137 -22.43 -17.52 11.46
C ALA A 137 -22.16 -17.26 9.97
N GLY A 138 -21.23 -18.01 9.38
CA GLY A 138 -20.92 -17.97 7.95
C GLY A 138 -20.64 -19.36 7.39
N VAL A 139 -21.07 -19.60 6.15
CA VAL A 139 -20.84 -20.88 5.44
C VAL A 139 -20.23 -20.61 4.06
N LEU A 140 -19.12 -21.30 3.73
CA LEU A 140 -18.51 -21.28 2.40
C LEU A 140 -18.75 -22.60 1.67
N LEU A 141 -19.32 -22.54 0.48
CA LEU A 141 -19.47 -23.68 -0.43
C LEU A 141 -18.28 -23.74 -1.40
N ALA A 142 -17.34 -24.66 -1.15
CA ALA A 142 -16.12 -24.87 -1.94
C ALA A 142 -16.02 -26.32 -2.46
N VAL A 143 -17.17 -26.88 -2.89
CA VAL A 143 -17.35 -28.30 -3.20
C VAL A 143 -16.72 -28.77 -4.52
N GLY A 144 -16.18 -27.85 -5.33
CA GLY A 144 -15.51 -28.18 -6.59
C GLY A 144 -16.40 -28.80 -7.68
N ALA A 145 -15.77 -29.30 -8.74
CA ALA A 145 -16.43 -29.95 -9.89
C ALA A 145 -15.98 -31.42 -10.03
N HIS A 146 -16.45 -32.29 -9.15
CA HIS A 146 -15.97 -33.68 -9.03
C HIS A 146 -16.68 -34.71 -9.91
N VAL A 147 -17.68 -34.31 -10.70
CA VAL A 147 -18.45 -35.23 -11.55
C VAL A 147 -18.07 -35.01 -13.00
N GLY A 148 -17.62 -36.06 -13.69
CA GLY A 148 -17.31 -35.96 -15.11
C GLY A 148 -18.57 -35.86 -16.00
N SER A 149 -18.40 -35.18 -17.13
CA SER A 149 -19.46 -34.99 -18.11
C SER A 149 -19.61 -36.21 -19.02
N LYS A 150 -20.85 -36.67 -19.19
CA LYS A 150 -21.17 -37.79 -20.09
C LYS A 150 -21.20 -37.37 -21.55
N MET A 151 -20.80 -38.27 -22.44
CA MET A 151 -20.88 -38.09 -23.89
C MET A 151 -22.30 -38.21 -24.42
N GLY A 152 -23.16 -38.95 -23.70
CA GLY A 152 -24.54 -39.24 -24.11
C GLY A 152 -24.61 -40.36 -25.15
N LEU A 153 -23.67 -41.31 -25.12
CA LEU A 153 -23.65 -42.44 -26.04
C LEU A 153 -24.46 -43.62 -25.47
N ASP A 154 -25.19 -44.32 -26.34
CA ASP A 154 -25.84 -45.59 -25.97
C ASP A 154 -24.76 -46.59 -25.54
N GLY A 155 -24.90 -47.15 -24.34
CA GLY A 155 -23.92 -48.08 -23.78
C GLY A 155 -22.97 -47.48 -22.73
N GLU A 156 -22.97 -46.16 -22.53
CA GLU A 156 -21.97 -45.47 -21.69
C GLU A 156 -22.03 -45.86 -20.20
N ASP A 157 -23.22 -46.19 -19.68
CA ASP A 157 -23.44 -46.53 -18.26
C ASP A 157 -23.47 -48.04 -17.96
N ASP A 158 -23.66 -48.89 -18.97
CA ASP A 158 -23.92 -50.34 -18.82
C ASP A 158 -22.91 -51.24 -19.56
N THR A 159 -21.84 -50.66 -20.13
CA THR A 159 -20.79 -51.38 -20.84
C THR A 159 -19.49 -51.43 -20.03
N ALA A 160 -19.05 -52.65 -19.67
CA ALA A 160 -17.76 -52.88 -19.04
C ALA A 160 -16.61 -52.41 -19.95
N GLY A 161 -15.67 -51.68 -19.36
CA GLY A 161 -14.57 -51.01 -20.06
C GLY A 161 -14.84 -49.52 -20.36
N VAL A 162 -16.05 -49.02 -20.13
CA VAL A 162 -16.34 -47.58 -20.21
C VAL A 162 -16.30 -46.99 -18.80
N CYS A 163 -15.47 -45.97 -18.59
CA CYS A 163 -15.36 -45.29 -17.29
C CYS A 163 -15.06 -43.81 -17.47
N ASP A 164 -15.75 -42.96 -16.71
CA ASP A 164 -15.48 -41.53 -16.69
C ASP A 164 -14.03 -41.23 -16.28
N GLY A 165 -13.40 -40.22 -16.90
CA GLY A 165 -12.00 -39.88 -16.64
C GLY A 165 -11.72 -39.39 -15.22
N VAL A 166 -12.65 -38.66 -14.60
CA VAL A 166 -12.50 -38.22 -13.20
C VAL A 166 -12.65 -39.40 -12.27
N GLU A 167 -13.62 -40.27 -12.53
CA GLU A 167 -13.81 -41.50 -11.77
C GLU A 167 -12.59 -42.44 -11.88
N PHE A 168 -12.05 -42.61 -13.09
CA PHE A 168 -10.85 -43.42 -13.35
C PHE A 168 -9.66 -42.94 -12.51
N LEU A 169 -9.35 -41.64 -12.59
CA LEU A 169 -8.23 -41.05 -11.85
C LEU A 169 -8.45 -41.14 -10.33
N ARG A 170 -9.67 -40.87 -9.86
CA ARG A 170 -10.03 -40.98 -8.44
C ARG A 170 -9.91 -42.39 -7.90
N ASN A 171 -10.39 -43.39 -8.64
CA ASN A 171 -10.32 -44.79 -8.21
C ASN A 171 -8.87 -45.25 -8.09
N LEU A 172 -8.01 -44.85 -9.03
CA LEU A 172 -6.57 -45.12 -8.95
C LEU A 172 -5.90 -44.39 -7.79
N ALA A 173 -6.28 -43.14 -7.52
CA ALA A 173 -5.79 -42.41 -6.35
C ALA A 173 -6.20 -43.08 -5.02
N HIS A 174 -7.30 -43.85 -5.00
CA HIS A 174 -7.71 -44.70 -3.88
C HIS A 174 -7.01 -46.07 -3.83
N GLY A 175 -6.07 -46.34 -4.74
CA GLY A 175 -5.40 -47.64 -4.85
C GLY A 175 -6.30 -48.75 -5.39
N GLN A 176 -7.41 -48.41 -6.05
CA GLN A 176 -8.30 -49.41 -6.65
C GLN A 176 -7.77 -49.84 -8.02
N SER A 177 -7.73 -51.14 -8.28
CA SER A 177 -7.38 -51.68 -9.60
C SER A 177 -8.59 -51.64 -10.54
N MET A 178 -8.40 -51.13 -11.76
CA MET A 178 -9.41 -51.19 -12.82
C MET A 178 -8.93 -52.02 -14.01
N ASP A 179 -9.79 -52.92 -14.51
CA ASP A 179 -9.54 -53.63 -15.77
C ASP A 179 -9.92 -52.75 -16.97
N ILE A 180 -8.91 -52.14 -17.59
CA ILE A 180 -9.04 -51.31 -18.79
C ILE A 180 -8.55 -52.03 -20.06
N GLY A 181 -8.27 -53.33 -19.98
CA GLY A 181 -7.76 -54.13 -21.09
C GLY A 181 -6.41 -53.65 -21.64
N GLU A 182 -6.13 -53.90 -22.92
CA GLU A 182 -4.83 -53.61 -23.54
C GLU A 182 -4.85 -52.35 -24.42
N LYS A 183 -5.98 -52.05 -25.07
CA LYS A 183 -6.17 -50.88 -25.93
C LYS A 183 -7.15 -49.90 -25.31
N VAL A 184 -6.66 -48.72 -24.94
CA VAL A 184 -7.43 -47.69 -24.25
C VAL A 184 -7.65 -46.51 -25.18
N VAL A 185 -8.91 -46.10 -25.35
CA VAL A 185 -9.27 -44.86 -26.04
C VAL A 185 -9.64 -43.81 -25.00
N VAL A 186 -8.95 -42.67 -25.00
CA VAL A 186 -9.30 -41.53 -24.13
C VAL A 186 -9.94 -40.44 -24.99
N ALA A 187 -11.17 -40.04 -24.66
CA ALA A 187 -11.90 -39.04 -25.44
C ALA A 187 -11.84 -37.68 -24.73
N GLY A 188 -11.07 -36.73 -25.28
CA GLY A 188 -10.88 -35.43 -24.65
C GLY A 188 -9.58 -34.75 -25.09
N GLY A 189 -9.34 -33.54 -24.60
CA GLY A 189 -8.10 -32.81 -24.90
C GLY A 189 -7.66 -31.81 -23.83
N GLY A 190 -8.28 -31.85 -22.64
CA GLY A 190 -7.84 -31.08 -21.47
C GLY A 190 -6.91 -31.90 -20.58
N ASN A 191 -6.42 -31.29 -19.50
CA ASN A 191 -5.46 -31.92 -18.59
C ASN A 191 -5.94 -33.27 -18.05
N ALA A 192 -7.22 -33.40 -17.66
CA ALA A 192 -7.78 -34.68 -17.21
C ALA A 192 -7.68 -35.79 -18.27
N ALA A 193 -7.78 -35.46 -19.56
CA ALA A 193 -7.61 -36.44 -20.64
C ALA A 193 -6.14 -36.86 -20.77
N ILE A 194 -5.21 -35.92 -20.63
CA ILE A 194 -3.77 -36.20 -20.66
C ILE A 194 -3.36 -37.02 -19.44
N ASP A 195 -3.85 -36.68 -18.26
CA ASP A 195 -3.61 -37.42 -17.02
C ASP A 195 -4.14 -38.86 -17.12
N ALA A 196 -5.37 -39.04 -17.62
CA ALA A 196 -5.92 -40.38 -17.85
C ALA A 196 -5.11 -41.18 -18.88
N ALA A 197 -4.63 -40.53 -19.95
CA ALA A 197 -3.84 -41.18 -20.98
C ALA A 197 -2.46 -41.62 -20.46
N ARG A 198 -1.71 -40.71 -19.84
CA ARG A 198 -0.38 -40.96 -19.26
C ARG A 198 -0.42 -41.97 -18.11
N THR A 199 -1.49 -41.95 -17.32
CA THR A 199 -1.76 -42.96 -16.29
C THR A 199 -2.01 -44.33 -16.93
N SER A 200 -2.79 -44.40 -18.01
CA SER A 200 -3.03 -45.65 -18.73
C SER A 200 -1.75 -46.23 -19.35
N VAL A 201 -0.84 -45.38 -19.84
CA VAL A 201 0.49 -45.82 -20.30
C VAL A 201 1.29 -46.45 -19.16
N ARG A 202 1.31 -45.83 -17.97
CA ARG A 202 1.99 -46.36 -16.77
C ARG A 202 1.43 -47.70 -16.29
N LEU A 203 0.17 -47.98 -16.61
CA LEU A 203 -0.46 -49.30 -16.41
C LEU A 203 -0.11 -50.32 -17.51
N GLY A 204 0.84 -49.98 -18.39
CA GLY A 204 1.36 -50.82 -19.47
C GLY A 204 0.45 -50.89 -20.70
N LYS A 205 -0.45 -49.93 -20.90
CA LYS A 205 -1.50 -50.01 -21.93
C LYS A 205 -1.15 -49.24 -23.18
N LYS A 206 -1.73 -49.64 -24.33
CA LYS A 206 -1.66 -48.89 -25.58
C LYS A 206 -2.78 -47.86 -25.61
N VAL A 207 -2.41 -46.59 -25.72
CA VAL A 207 -3.35 -45.49 -25.51
C VAL A 207 -3.50 -44.65 -26.77
N THR A 208 -4.74 -44.39 -27.16
CA THR A 208 -5.08 -43.44 -28.23
C THR A 208 -5.97 -42.33 -27.67
N VAL A 209 -5.50 -41.08 -27.71
CA VAL A 209 -6.31 -39.90 -27.38
C VAL A 209 -7.07 -39.45 -28.62
N VAL A 210 -8.40 -39.43 -28.53
CA VAL A 210 -9.30 -38.96 -29.59
C VAL A 210 -9.78 -37.56 -29.25
N TYR A 211 -9.43 -36.59 -30.10
CA TYR A 211 -9.78 -35.20 -29.89
C TYR A 211 -10.50 -34.59 -31.09
N ARG A 212 -11.66 -33.97 -30.82
CA ARG A 212 -12.56 -33.44 -31.87
C ARG A 212 -12.02 -32.21 -32.60
N ARG A 213 -10.95 -31.57 -32.12
CA ARG A 213 -10.28 -30.43 -32.77
C ARG A 213 -8.82 -30.78 -33.09
N THR A 214 -7.99 -29.78 -33.38
CA THR A 214 -6.55 -29.98 -33.65
C THR A 214 -5.71 -29.70 -32.41
N ARG A 215 -4.40 -29.99 -32.50
CA ARG A 215 -3.43 -29.72 -31.43
C ARG A 215 -3.48 -28.28 -30.93
N SER A 216 -3.66 -27.30 -31.82
CA SER A 216 -3.67 -25.88 -31.50
C SER A 216 -4.90 -25.42 -30.69
N GLU A 217 -5.98 -26.21 -30.66
CA GLU A 217 -7.16 -25.90 -29.84
C GLU A 217 -7.23 -26.71 -28.54
N MET A 218 -6.27 -27.59 -28.28
CA MET A 218 -6.23 -28.38 -27.05
C MET A 218 -6.07 -27.47 -25.84
N PRO A 219 -6.94 -27.59 -24.81
CA PRO A 219 -6.80 -26.82 -23.58
C PRO A 219 -5.78 -27.38 -22.58
N ALA A 220 -5.22 -28.57 -22.82
CA ALA A 220 -4.15 -29.11 -21.97
C ALA A 220 -2.86 -28.30 -22.11
N ASP A 221 -2.03 -28.32 -21.07
CA ASP A 221 -0.71 -27.67 -21.11
C ASP A 221 0.17 -28.28 -22.21
N ASP A 222 0.87 -27.44 -22.97
CA ASP A 222 1.57 -27.90 -24.16
C ASP A 222 2.71 -28.88 -23.85
N ARG A 223 3.41 -28.70 -22.72
CA ARG A 223 4.51 -29.60 -22.31
C ARG A 223 3.97 -30.98 -21.94
N GLU A 224 2.85 -31.03 -21.23
CA GLU A 224 2.20 -32.28 -20.82
C GLU A 224 1.74 -33.11 -22.02
N VAL A 225 1.30 -32.44 -23.10
CA VAL A 225 0.93 -33.12 -24.35
C VAL A 225 2.16 -33.66 -25.06
N GLU A 226 3.27 -32.91 -25.11
CA GLU A 226 4.54 -33.36 -25.67
C GLU A 226 5.08 -34.57 -24.88
N GLU A 227 5.07 -34.50 -23.55
CA GLU A 227 5.47 -35.60 -22.69
C GLU A 227 4.61 -36.85 -22.89
N ALA A 228 3.30 -36.71 -23.12
CA ALA A 228 2.43 -37.82 -23.44
C ALA A 228 2.79 -38.49 -24.78
N ILE A 229 3.15 -37.70 -25.80
CA ILE A 229 3.60 -38.20 -27.10
C ILE A 229 4.90 -39.00 -26.95
N GLU A 230 5.86 -38.47 -26.19
CA GLU A 230 7.12 -39.14 -25.90
C GLU A 230 6.92 -40.47 -25.17
N GLU A 231 5.97 -40.50 -24.22
CA GLU A 231 5.56 -41.71 -23.48
C GLU A 231 4.82 -42.74 -24.36
N GLY A 232 4.53 -42.42 -25.62
CA GLY A 232 3.95 -43.34 -26.60
C GLY A 232 2.42 -43.24 -26.73
N VAL A 233 1.80 -42.16 -26.24
CA VAL A 233 0.37 -41.89 -26.48
C VAL A 233 0.16 -41.50 -27.94
N GLU A 234 -0.73 -42.21 -28.63
CA GLU A 234 -1.13 -41.87 -30.00
C GLU A 234 -2.24 -40.79 -29.98
N PHE A 235 -2.09 -39.74 -30.77
CA PHE A 235 -3.11 -38.69 -30.89
C PHE A 235 -3.86 -38.77 -32.20
N LEU A 236 -5.19 -38.84 -32.11
CA LEU A 236 -6.10 -38.79 -33.23
C LEU A 236 -6.95 -37.52 -33.19
N PHE A 237 -6.45 -36.50 -33.89
CA PHE A 237 -7.11 -35.22 -34.05
C PHE A 237 -8.26 -35.28 -35.05
N LEU A 238 -9.16 -34.29 -34.95
CA LEU A 238 -10.32 -34.16 -35.81
C LEU A 238 -11.18 -35.43 -35.84
N ALA A 239 -11.33 -36.06 -34.69
CA ALA A 239 -12.15 -37.25 -34.52
C ALA A 239 -13.00 -37.13 -33.25
N ASN A 240 -14.23 -37.60 -33.30
CA ASN A 240 -15.16 -37.59 -32.17
C ASN A 240 -15.83 -38.95 -32.04
N PRO A 241 -15.79 -39.64 -30.89
CA PRO A 241 -16.57 -40.86 -30.69
C PRO A 241 -18.07 -40.60 -30.82
N THR A 242 -18.77 -41.50 -31.51
CA THR A 242 -20.23 -41.41 -31.76
C THR A 242 -21.00 -42.66 -31.40
N GLU A 243 -20.34 -43.81 -31.20
CA GLU A 243 -21.01 -45.06 -30.82
C GLU A 243 -20.04 -46.01 -30.12
N ILE A 244 -20.53 -46.71 -29.08
CA ILE A 244 -19.79 -47.72 -28.34
C ILE A 244 -20.15 -49.10 -28.91
N LEU A 245 -19.19 -49.78 -29.52
CA LEU A 245 -19.37 -51.12 -30.06
C LEU A 245 -19.02 -52.14 -28.98
N SER A 246 -19.97 -53.00 -28.64
CA SER A 246 -19.83 -53.94 -27.53
C SER A 246 -20.35 -55.34 -27.88
N THR A 247 -19.87 -56.34 -27.14
CA THR A 247 -20.30 -57.74 -27.24
C THR A 247 -20.82 -58.24 -25.89
N PRO A 248 -21.74 -59.22 -25.87
CA PRO A 248 -22.23 -59.79 -24.60
C PRO A 248 -21.12 -60.53 -23.84
N LEU A 249 -20.97 -60.25 -22.55
CA LEU A 249 -20.07 -60.93 -21.62
C LEU A 249 -20.78 -61.20 -20.28
N GLY A 250 -21.15 -62.47 -20.04
CA GLY A 250 -21.63 -62.90 -18.71
C GLY A 250 -22.88 -62.18 -18.17
N GLY A 251 -23.72 -61.61 -19.03
CA GLY A 251 -24.90 -60.81 -18.64
C GLY A 251 -24.68 -59.29 -18.69
N ALA A 252 -23.44 -58.83 -18.89
CA ALA A 252 -23.08 -57.44 -19.17
C ALA A 252 -22.66 -57.27 -20.64
N LYS A 253 -22.50 -56.03 -21.10
CA LYS A 253 -21.83 -55.71 -22.39
C LYS A 253 -20.37 -55.42 -22.10
N LYS A 254 -19.44 -55.85 -22.96
CA LYS A 254 -18.03 -55.45 -22.93
C LYS A 254 -17.67 -54.73 -24.23
N ILE A 255 -17.01 -53.58 -24.11
CA ILE A 255 -16.54 -52.82 -25.27
C ILE A 255 -15.53 -53.63 -26.09
N THR A 256 -15.60 -53.48 -27.41
CA THR A 256 -14.64 -54.08 -28.36
C THR A 256 -14.09 -53.05 -29.33
N ALA A 257 -14.84 -51.98 -29.61
CA ALA A 257 -14.42 -50.88 -30.44
C ALA A 257 -15.23 -49.61 -30.15
N VAL A 258 -14.72 -48.48 -30.64
CA VAL A 258 -15.39 -47.18 -30.62
C VAL A 258 -15.53 -46.71 -32.06
N ARG A 259 -16.75 -46.39 -32.49
CA ARG A 259 -16.97 -45.73 -33.78
C ARG A 259 -16.74 -44.24 -33.62
N CYS A 260 -15.89 -43.69 -34.47
CA CYS A 260 -15.54 -42.28 -34.49
C CYS A 260 -15.99 -41.63 -35.80
N GLN A 261 -16.42 -40.38 -35.68
CA GLN A 261 -16.77 -39.49 -36.78
C GLN A 261 -15.60 -38.55 -37.06
N ARG A 262 -15.17 -38.44 -38.34
CA ARG A 262 -14.19 -37.41 -38.72
C ARG A 262 -14.79 -36.02 -38.64
N MET A 263 -13.98 -35.07 -38.20
CA MET A 263 -14.34 -33.68 -38.00
C MET A 263 -13.52 -32.77 -38.93
N LYS A 264 -14.00 -31.56 -39.15
CA LYS A 264 -13.27 -30.44 -39.75
C LYS A 264 -13.48 -29.19 -38.90
N LEU A 265 -12.55 -28.24 -38.96
CA LEU A 265 -12.69 -26.98 -38.21
C LEU A 265 -13.58 -25.98 -38.95
N GLY A 266 -14.64 -25.53 -38.27
CA GLY A 266 -15.49 -24.41 -38.67
C GLY A 266 -14.96 -23.05 -38.20
N LYS A 267 -15.88 -22.11 -37.97
CA LYS A 267 -15.58 -20.78 -37.42
C LYS A 267 -15.24 -20.86 -35.91
N PRO A 268 -14.47 -19.91 -35.36
CA PRO A 268 -14.29 -19.74 -33.91
C PRO A 268 -15.62 -19.69 -33.14
N ASP A 269 -15.63 -20.26 -31.93
CA ASP A 269 -16.69 -20.12 -30.92
C ASP A 269 -16.42 -18.92 -29.97
N GLU A 270 -17.28 -18.75 -28.96
CA GLU A 270 -17.17 -17.67 -27.96
C GLU A 270 -15.87 -17.76 -27.13
N SER A 271 -15.26 -18.93 -27.04
CA SER A 271 -13.95 -19.12 -26.40
C SER A 271 -12.77 -18.83 -27.34
N GLY A 272 -13.03 -18.37 -28.56
CA GLY A 272 -12.02 -18.12 -29.60
C GLY A 272 -11.55 -19.38 -30.34
N ARG A 273 -11.97 -20.58 -29.92
CA ARG A 273 -11.53 -21.86 -30.49
C ARG A 273 -12.40 -22.26 -31.67
N ARG A 274 -11.81 -22.82 -32.73
CA ARG A 274 -12.58 -23.23 -33.92
C ARG A 274 -13.54 -24.38 -33.59
N ARG A 275 -14.81 -24.22 -33.98
CA ARG A 275 -15.86 -25.23 -33.76
C ARG A 275 -15.57 -26.50 -34.56
N PRO A 276 -15.64 -27.69 -33.96
CA PRO A 276 -15.54 -28.94 -34.70
C PRO A 276 -16.87 -29.21 -35.42
N VAL A 277 -16.81 -29.52 -36.72
CA VAL A 277 -17.98 -29.82 -37.57
C VAL A 277 -17.80 -31.22 -38.15
N PRO A 278 -18.79 -32.13 -38.04
CA PRO A 278 -18.67 -33.46 -38.60
C PRO A 278 -18.57 -33.44 -40.14
N ILE A 279 -17.82 -34.38 -40.69
CA ILE A 279 -17.75 -34.65 -42.13
C ILE A 279 -18.77 -35.75 -42.43
N GLU A 280 -19.94 -35.38 -42.98
CA GLU A 280 -21.04 -36.32 -43.22
C GLU A 280 -20.60 -37.62 -43.93
N GLY A 281 -20.97 -38.76 -43.35
CA GLY A 281 -20.68 -40.09 -43.88
C GLY A 281 -19.26 -40.64 -43.64
N ASP A 282 -18.35 -39.84 -43.09
CA ASP A 282 -16.95 -40.23 -42.86
C ASP A 282 -16.74 -40.74 -41.42
N THR A 283 -17.04 -42.02 -41.20
CA THR A 283 -16.86 -42.71 -39.92
C THR A 283 -15.84 -43.84 -40.04
N PHE A 284 -15.17 -44.17 -38.93
CA PHE A 284 -14.22 -45.28 -38.84
C PHE A 284 -14.27 -45.90 -37.44
N GLU A 285 -13.72 -47.10 -37.29
CA GLU A 285 -13.74 -47.84 -36.02
C GLU A 285 -12.34 -47.95 -35.43
N LEU A 286 -12.21 -47.70 -34.13
CA LEU A 286 -11.01 -47.91 -33.34
C LEU A 286 -11.23 -49.10 -32.40
N GLN A 287 -10.39 -50.12 -32.50
CA GLN A 287 -10.44 -51.26 -31.58
C GLN A 287 -10.03 -50.80 -30.18
N ALA A 288 -10.86 -51.08 -29.18
CA ALA A 288 -10.68 -50.60 -27.82
C ALA A 288 -11.25 -51.60 -26.81
N ASP A 289 -10.47 -51.87 -25.77
CA ASP A 289 -10.90 -52.63 -24.59
C ASP A 289 -11.41 -51.70 -23.48
N ALA A 290 -11.09 -50.41 -23.57
CA ALA A 290 -11.65 -49.37 -22.72
C ALA A 290 -11.88 -48.05 -23.45
N LEU A 291 -12.91 -47.31 -23.03
CA LEU A 291 -13.18 -45.93 -23.40
C LEU A 291 -13.23 -45.07 -22.14
N ILE A 292 -12.39 -44.04 -22.08
CA ILE A 292 -12.32 -43.10 -20.97
C ILE A 292 -12.74 -41.70 -21.44
N PRO A 293 -14.02 -41.29 -21.23
CA PRO A 293 -14.45 -39.94 -21.54
C PRO A 293 -13.86 -38.94 -20.54
N ALA A 294 -13.15 -37.93 -21.05
CA ALA A 294 -12.57 -36.82 -20.28
C ALA A 294 -12.95 -35.49 -20.96
N ILE A 295 -14.25 -35.27 -21.12
CA ILE A 295 -14.82 -34.19 -21.95
C ILE A 295 -15.33 -32.98 -21.16
N GLY A 296 -15.13 -32.96 -19.84
CA GLY A 296 -15.53 -31.87 -18.96
C GLY A 296 -15.90 -32.39 -17.58
N GLN A 297 -16.09 -31.46 -16.64
CA GLN A 297 -16.49 -31.77 -15.27
C GLN A 297 -17.57 -30.78 -14.83
N LYS A 298 -18.37 -31.17 -13.85
CA LYS A 298 -19.42 -30.36 -13.25
C LYS A 298 -19.49 -30.58 -11.73
N PRO A 299 -19.97 -29.57 -10.98
CA PRO A 299 -20.31 -29.73 -9.57
C PRO A 299 -21.47 -30.71 -9.35
N GLU A 300 -21.47 -31.41 -8.22
CA GLU A 300 -22.63 -32.17 -7.74
C GLU A 300 -23.39 -31.33 -6.72
N LEU A 301 -24.53 -30.78 -7.14
CA LEU A 301 -25.31 -29.81 -6.37
C LEU A 301 -26.74 -30.29 -6.09
N THR A 302 -27.11 -31.52 -6.47
CA THR A 302 -28.50 -32.00 -6.31
C THR A 302 -28.97 -32.02 -4.86
N TRP A 303 -28.05 -32.15 -3.91
CA TRP A 303 -28.31 -32.11 -2.48
C TRP A 303 -28.74 -30.72 -1.95
N LEU A 304 -28.54 -29.65 -2.72
CA LEU A 304 -29.02 -28.30 -2.37
C LEU A 304 -30.52 -28.11 -2.69
N GLY A 305 -31.11 -28.98 -3.51
CA GLY A 305 -32.50 -28.83 -3.94
C GLY A 305 -32.79 -27.45 -4.54
N ASP A 306 -33.86 -26.80 -4.07
CA ASP A 306 -34.26 -25.44 -4.47
C ASP A 306 -33.73 -24.35 -3.50
N GLU A 307 -32.86 -24.68 -2.53
CA GLU A 307 -32.39 -23.74 -1.50
C GLU A 307 -31.47 -22.65 -2.07
N LEU A 308 -30.70 -22.99 -3.11
CA LEU A 308 -29.78 -22.09 -3.79
C LEU A 308 -29.97 -22.17 -5.30
N LYS A 309 -29.83 -21.01 -5.96
CA LYS A 309 -29.90 -20.92 -7.41
C LYS A 309 -28.65 -21.51 -8.05
N THR A 310 -28.85 -22.22 -9.15
CA THR A 310 -27.78 -22.67 -10.03
C THR A 310 -27.88 -21.98 -11.39
N THR A 311 -26.74 -21.74 -12.02
CA THR A 311 -26.67 -21.19 -13.37
C THR A 311 -27.14 -22.22 -14.41
N ARG A 312 -27.33 -21.80 -15.67
CA ARG A 312 -27.62 -22.70 -16.80
C ARG A 312 -26.55 -23.79 -17.04
N TRP A 313 -25.36 -23.61 -16.47
CA TRP A 313 -24.23 -24.51 -16.59
C TRP A 313 -24.11 -25.51 -15.44
N GLY A 314 -25.03 -25.47 -14.47
CA GLY A 314 -25.01 -26.35 -13.30
C GLY A 314 -23.96 -25.95 -12.26
N THR A 315 -23.49 -24.70 -12.28
CA THR A 315 -22.65 -24.09 -11.22
C THR A 315 -23.52 -23.26 -10.27
N LEU A 316 -22.98 -22.89 -9.10
CA LEU A 316 -23.65 -22.03 -8.13
C LEU A 316 -23.80 -20.60 -8.68
N ASP A 317 -24.99 -20.03 -8.52
CA ASP A 317 -25.29 -18.64 -8.87
C ASP A 317 -24.87 -17.72 -7.71
N VAL A 318 -23.92 -16.83 -7.97
CA VAL A 318 -23.37 -15.88 -6.99
C VAL A 318 -23.27 -14.49 -7.60
N ASP A 319 -23.22 -13.48 -6.74
CA ASP A 319 -22.80 -12.15 -7.16
C ASP A 319 -21.31 -12.20 -7.57
N GLU A 320 -21.03 -11.93 -8.85
CA GLU A 320 -19.67 -12.02 -9.42
C GLU A 320 -18.66 -11.11 -8.73
N LYS A 321 -19.12 -10.03 -8.08
CA LYS A 321 -18.24 -9.10 -7.38
C LYS A 321 -17.89 -9.60 -5.99
N THR A 322 -18.81 -10.24 -5.29
CA THR A 322 -18.67 -10.50 -3.84
C THR A 322 -18.56 -11.98 -3.50
N LEU A 323 -18.91 -12.86 -4.44
CA LEU A 323 -19.08 -14.30 -4.26
C LEU A 323 -20.15 -14.69 -3.23
N ALA A 324 -21.01 -13.73 -2.85
CA ALA A 324 -22.19 -13.99 -2.03
C ALA A 324 -23.25 -14.75 -2.84
N THR A 325 -23.88 -15.75 -2.22
CA THR A 325 -24.99 -16.48 -2.84
C THR A 325 -26.32 -15.74 -2.64
N SER A 326 -27.42 -16.30 -3.17
CA SER A 326 -28.76 -15.81 -2.88
C SER A 326 -29.21 -15.99 -1.42
N MET A 327 -28.44 -16.73 -0.62
CA MET A 327 -28.74 -17.02 0.78
C MET A 327 -27.82 -16.21 1.69
N GLU A 328 -28.42 -15.46 2.62
CA GLU A 328 -27.68 -14.58 3.53
C GLU A 328 -26.70 -15.36 4.43
N GLY A 329 -25.47 -14.88 4.54
CA GLY A 329 -24.39 -15.53 5.29
C GLY A 329 -23.78 -16.76 4.59
N VAL A 330 -24.18 -17.06 3.35
CA VAL A 330 -23.62 -18.16 2.56
C VAL A 330 -22.88 -17.62 1.33
N PHE A 331 -21.61 -18.01 1.21
CA PHE A 331 -20.72 -17.67 0.10
C PHE A 331 -20.33 -18.93 -0.66
N ALA A 332 -19.87 -18.79 -1.90
CA ALA A 332 -19.36 -19.93 -2.68
C ALA A 332 -18.10 -19.57 -3.47
N GLY A 333 -17.21 -20.53 -3.67
CA GLY A 333 -15.93 -20.30 -4.34
C GLY A 333 -15.35 -21.52 -5.04
N GLY A 334 -14.30 -21.30 -5.83
CA GLY A 334 -13.66 -22.31 -6.66
C GLY A 334 -14.54 -22.82 -7.81
N ASP A 335 -14.26 -24.04 -8.26
CA ASP A 335 -14.87 -24.64 -9.45
C ASP A 335 -16.39 -24.85 -9.34
N ALA A 336 -16.95 -24.83 -8.12
CA ALA A 336 -18.38 -24.85 -7.89
C ALA A 336 -19.09 -23.61 -8.47
N VAL A 337 -18.36 -22.51 -8.63
CA VAL A 337 -18.85 -21.22 -9.18
C VAL A 337 -18.38 -21.02 -10.62
N SER A 338 -17.06 -21.05 -10.85
CA SER A 338 -16.46 -20.78 -12.17
C SER A 338 -16.67 -21.90 -13.19
N GLY A 339 -17.01 -23.11 -12.73
CA GLY A 339 -16.72 -24.33 -13.46
C GLY A 339 -15.24 -24.71 -13.36
N PRO A 340 -14.83 -25.83 -13.99
CA PRO A 340 -13.46 -26.34 -13.88
C PRO A 340 -12.43 -25.31 -14.35
N ALA A 341 -11.53 -24.94 -13.45
CA ALA A 341 -10.51 -23.90 -13.65
C ALA A 341 -9.13 -24.41 -13.22
N SER A 342 -8.15 -23.52 -13.10
CA SER A 342 -6.84 -23.86 -12.51
C SER A 342 -6.84 -23.78 -10.98
N VAL A 343 -5.93 -24.52 -10.34
CA VAL A 343 -5.77 -24.50 -8.87
C VAL A 343 -5.56 -23.08 -8.32
N ILE A 344 -4.79 -22.24 -9.04
CA ILE A 344 -4.50 -20.87 -8.59
C ILE A 344 -5.73 -19.96 -8.67
N GLU A 345 -6.62 -20.17 -9.63
CA GLU A 345 -7.91 -19.46 -9.71
C GLU A 345 -8.83 -19.87 -8.56
N ALA A 346 -8.85 -21.16 -8.20
CA ALA A 346 -9.59 -21.62 -7.03
C ALA A 346 -9.06 -21.01 -5.71
N ILE A 347 -7.73 -20.91 -5.55
CA ILE A 347 -7.10 -20.20 -4.42
C ILE A 347 -7.51 -18.72 -4.42
N ALA A 348 -7.51 -18.06 -5.58
CA ALA A 348 -7.94 -16.67 -5.70
C ALA A 348 -9.43 -16.48 -5.29
N HIS A 349 -10.31 -17.39 -5.69
CA HIS A 349 -11.70 -17.41 -5.22
C HIS A 349 -11.80 -17.62 -3.71
N GLY A 350 -11.00 -18.53 -3.13
CA GLY A 350 -10.94 -18.74 -1.67
C GLY A 350 -10.52 -17.49 -0.90
N ASN A 351 -9.49 -16.79 -1.38
CA ASN A 351 -9.05 -15.51 -0.83
C ASN A 351 -10.16 -14.46 -0.86
N HIS A 352 -10.85 -14.35 -2.00
CA HIS A 352 -11.90 -13.35 -2.18
C HIS A 352 -13.15 -13.64 -1.35
N ALA A 353 -13.58 -14.90 -1.31
CA ALA A 353 -14.74 -15.32 -0.52
C ALA A 353 -14.50 -15.18 0.99
N SER A 354 -13.29 -15.50 1.48
CA SER A 354 -12.95 -15.32 2.90
C SER A 354 -12.95 -13.84 3.32
N GLU A 355 -12.39 -12.94 2.50
CA GLU A 355 -12.42 -11.50 2.76
C GLU A 355 -13.85 -10.95 2.83
N ASN A 356 -14.72 -11.32 1.89
CA ASN A 356 -16.11 -10.86 1.90
C ASN A 356 -16.94 -11.50 3.03
N MET A 357 -16.65 -12.74 3.40
CA MET A 357 -17.27 -13.35 4.57
C MET A 357 -16.88 -12.63 5.87
N HIS A 358 -15.61 -12.25 6.02
CA HIS A 358 -15.15 -11.42 7.14
C HIS A 358 -15.88 -10.08 7.20
N ARG A 359 -15.99 -9.39 6.06
CA ARG A 359 -16.72 -8.11 5.95
C ARG A 359 -18.19 -8.25 6.32
N TYR A 360 -18.85 -9.28 5.81
CA TYR A 360 -20.24 -9.60 6.12
C TYR A 360 -20.44 -9.75 7.64
N LEU A 361 -19.62 -10.58 8.29
CA LEU A 361 -19.71 -10.81 9.74
C LEU A 361 -19.44 -9.54 10.58
N ARG A 362 -18.80 -8.53 10.00
CA ARG A 362 -18.54 -7.23 10.63
C ARG A 362 -19.54 -6.14 10.25
N GLY A 363 -20.57 -6.45 9.45
CA GLY A 363 -21.51 -5.45 8.93
C GLY A 363 -20.85 -4.42 8.01
N GLN A 364 -19.75 -4.78 7.35
CA GLN A 364 -19.02 -3.91 6.43
C GLN A 364 -19.48 -4.11 4.98
N GLU A 365 -19.24 -3.10 4.14
CA GLU A 365 -19.49 -3.21 2.70
C GLU A 365 -18.62 -4.31 2.07
N LEU A 366 -19.27 -5.17 1.28
CA LEU A 366 -18.61 -6.23 0.52
C LEU A 366 -17.89 -5.64 -0.69
N LEU A 367 -16.71 -6.16 -0.98
CA LEU A 367 -15.85 -5.63 -2.04
C LEU A 367 -15.87 -6.48 -3.30
N PRO A 368 -15.68 -5.85 -4.48
CA PRO A 368 -15.32 -6.55 -5.70
C PRO A 368 -13.95 -7.26 -5.57
N PRO A 369 -13.59 -8.19 -6.47
CA PRO A 369 -12.27 -8.81 -6.48
C PRO A 369 -11.19 -7.74 -6.59
N ARG A 370 -10.04 -7.96 -5.93
CA ARG A 370 -8.89 -7.05 -6.03
C ARG A 370 -8.46 -6.94 -7.50
N GLU A 371 -8.73 -5.81 -8.13
CA GLU A 371 -7.99 -5.43 -9.33
C GLU A 371 -6.53 -5.17 -8.92
N SER A 372 -5.56 -5.60 -9.73
CA SER A 372 -4.14 -5.29 -9.50
C SER A 372 -3.95 -3.76 -9.56
N ALA A 373 -4.05 -3.10 -8.40
CA ALA A 373 -4.02 -1.65 -8.26
C ALA A 373 -2.63 -1.04 -8.51
N ILE A 374 -1.60 -1.85 -8.79
CA ILE A 374 -0.30 -1.34 -9.22
C ILE A 374 -0.32 -1.31 -10.75
N PRO A 375 -0.44 -0.14 -11.39
CA PRO A 375 -0.14 -0.04 -12.81
C PRO A 375 1.30 -0.51 -13.02
N ILE A 376 1.46 -1.65 -13.67
CA ILE A 376 2.79 -2.14 -14.08
C ILE A 376 3.25 -1.18 -15.18
N ALA A 377 3.98 -0.13 -14.81
CA ALA A 377 4.69 0.68 -15.78
C ALA A 377 5.84 -0.17 -16.30
N TYR A 378 5.62 -0.83 -17.43
CA TYR A 378 6.70 -1.51 -18.14
C TYR A 378 7.73 -0.46 -18.56
N PRO A 379 9.02 -0.62 -18.21
CA PRO A 379 10.05 0.31 -18.62
C PRO A 379 10.12 0.38 -20.15
N ASP A 380 10.34 1.58 -20.69
CA ASP A 380 10.67 1.73 -22.11
C ASP A 380 12.00 1.03 -22.39
N LEU A 381 11.96 -0.06 -23.17
CA LEU A 381 13.13 -0.85 -23.53
C LEU A 381 13.89 -0.29 -24.73
N THR A 382 13.46 0.85 -25.29
CA THR A 382 14.10 1.46 -26.46
C THR A 382 15.56 1.78 -26.16
N GLY A 383 16.48 1.07 -26.83
CA GLY A 383 17.93 1.24 -26.69
C GLY A 383 18.60 0.34 -25.64
N ARG A 384 17.85 -0.52 -24.93
CA ARG A 384 18.42 -1.52 -24.03
C ARG A 384 18.84 -2.75 -24.85
N VAL A 385 20.12 -3.15 -24.76
CA VAL A 385 20.65 -4.36 -25.43
C VAL A 385 20.86 -5.43 -24.37
N GLU A 386 19.89 -6.34 -24.24
CA GLU A 386 20.02 -7.52 -23.39
C GLU A 386 20.46 -8.71 -24.27
N PRO A 387 21.40 -9.56 -23.81
CA PRO A 387 21.81 -10.75 -24.55
C PRO A 387 20.71 -11.82 -24.53
N GLU A 388 20.52 -12.51 -25.66
CA GLU A 388 19.73 -13.73 -25.70
C GLU A 388 20.43 -14.82 -24.87
N VAL A 389 19.71 -15.41 -23.92
CA VAL A 389 20.20 -16.50 -23.06
C VAL A 389 19.13 -17.59 -23.04
N GLN A 390 19.55 -18.82 -23.37
CA GLN A 390 18.67 -19.98 -23.34
C GLN A 390 18.15 -20.23 -21.92
N ARG A 391 16.86 -20.56 -21.81
CA ARG A 391 16.23 -21.03 -20.57
C ARG A 391 16.88 -22.33 -20.13
N VAL A 392 17.06 -22.51 -18.82
CA VAL A 392 17.59 -23.77 -18.29
C VAL A 392 16.56 -24.89 -18.53
N ASP A 393 17.01 -26.05 -19.00
CA ASP A 393 16.14 -27.21 -19.18
C ASP A 393 15.89 -27.88 -17.82
N VAL A 394 14.63 -28.25 -17.57
CA VAL A 394 14.24 -28.89 -16.30
C VAL A 394 14.66 -30.37 -16.34
N PRO A 395 15.45 -30.85 -15.37
CA PRO A 395 15.80 -32.26 -15.27
C PRO A 395 14.56 -33.15 -15.10
N MET A 396 14.56 -34.30 -15.79
CA MET A 396 13.47 -35.29 -15.76
C MET A 396 14.01 -36.70 -15.58
N ILE A 397 13.20 -37.58 -15.02
CA ILE A 397 13.49 -39.03 -15.00
C ILE A 397 13.45 -39.62 -16.43
N ASP A 398 14.09 -40.78 -16.62
CA ASP A 398 14.17 -41.38 -17.95
C ASP A 398 12.82 -41.90 -18.47
N LEU A 399 12.71 -42.08 -19.79
CA LEU A 399 11.47 -42.49 -20.45
C LEU A 399 10.97 -43.88 -20.02
N GLN A 400 11.87 -44.79 -19.67
CA GLN A 400 11.48 -46.12 -19.20
C GLN A 400 10.82 -46.01 -17.81
N GLN A 401 11.35 -45.19 -16.93
CA GLN A 401 10.75 -44.90 -15.63
C GLN A 401 9.41 -44.16 -15.78
N ARG A 402 9.33 -43.15 -16.66
CA ARG A 402 8.07 -42.42 -16.97
C ARG A 402 6.93 -43.34 -17.38
N THR A 403 7.21 -44.44 -18.06
CA THR A 403 6.20 -45.36 -18.60
C THR A 403 5.92 -46.57 -17.71
N SER A 404 6.64 -46.74 -16.58
CA SER A 404 6.53 -47.94 -15.73
C SER A 404 6.36 -47.65 -14.24
N THR A 405 6.49 -46.39 -13.82
CA THR A 405 6.37 -45.95 -12.43
C THR A 405 5.41 -44.77 -12.32
N PHE A 406 5.02 -44.45 -11.09
CA PHE A 406 4.28 -43.23 -10.76
C PHE A 406 5.19 -42.19 -10.09
N ASP A 407 6.51 -42.36 -10.23
CA ASP A 407 7.51 -41.41 -9.72
C ASP A 407 7.35 -40.06 -10.42
N GLU A 408 7.67 -38.99 -9.69
CA GLU A 408 7.58 -37.62 -10.22
C GLU A 408 8.44 -37.44 -11.48
N VAL A 409 7.86 -36.86 -12.52
CA VAL A 409 8.52 -36.77 -13.83
C VAL A 409 9.63 -35.74 -13.84
N GLU A 410 9.34 -34.54 -13.36
CA GLU A 410 10.30 -33.44 -13.24
C GLU A 410 10.95 -33.49 -11.86
N THR A 411 12.29 -33.47 -11.79
CA THR A 411 13.02 -33.55 -10.51
C THR A 411 13.43 -32.20 -9.95
N GLY A 412 12.95 -31.10 -10.53
CA GLY A 412 13.25 -29.73 -10.08
C GLY A 412 14.65 -29.22 -10.49
N TYR A 413 14.92 -27.96 -10.13
CA TYR A 413 16.21 -27.31 -10.40
C TYR A 413 17.21 -27.52 -9.27
N THR A 414 18.51 -27.52 -9.61
CA THR A 414 19.57 -27.35 -8.62
C THR A 414 19.73 -25.87 -8.24
N ALA A 415 20.43 -25.59 -7.14
CA ALA A 415 20.76 -24.21 -6.77
C ALA A 415 21.57 -23.45 -7.84
N GLU A 416 22.38 -24.16 -8.63
CA GLU A 416 23.12 -23.59 -9.75
C GLU A 416 22.18 -23.21 -10.91
N ASP A 417 21.25 -24.11 -11.27
CA ASP A 417 20.22 -23.86 -12.29
C ASP A 417 19.36 -22.65 -11.92
N VAL A 418 18.95 -22.56 -10.65
CA VAL A 418 18.19 -21.41 -10.12
C VAL A 418 18.97 -20.12 -10.25
N ALA A 419 20.27 -20.13 -9.94
CA ALA A 419 21.10 -18.94 -10.05
C ALA A 419 21.21 -18.46 -11.51
N ILE A 420 21.40 -19.39 -12.45
CA ILE A 420 21.46 -19.09 -13.89
C ILE A 420 20.12 -18.54 -14.38
N GLU A 421 19.01 -19.20 -14.04
CA GLU A 421 17.68 -18.83 -14.48
C GLU A 421 17.21 -17.50 -13.84
N ALA A 422 17.53 -17.26 -12.56
CA ALA A 422 17.23 -15.99 -11.89
C ALA A 422 18.01 -14.81 -12.48
N GLN A 423 19.25 -15.01 -12.95
CA GLN A 423 20.03 -14.00 -13.66
C GLN A 423 19.40 -13.57 -14.99
N ARG A 424 18.44 -14.34 -15.51
CA ARG A 424 17.66 -13.96 -16.70
C ARG A 424 16.62 -12.87 -16.40
N CYS A 425 16.31 -12.55 -15.14
CA CYS A 425 15.34 -11.50 -14.83
C CYS A 425 15.83 -10.09 -15.24
N MET A 426 15.03 -9.36 -16.02
CA MET A 426 15.36 -7.99 -16.48
C MET A 426 15.07 -6.89 -15.44
N GLN A 427 14.54 -7.25 -14.27
CA GLN A 427 14.16 -6.33 -13.20
C GLN A 427 13.23 -5.20 -13.68
N CYS A 428 12.25 -5.56 -14.52
CA CYS A 428 11.35 -4.61 -15.19
C CYS A 428 10.10 -4.22 -14.38
N GLY A 429 9.93 -4.71 -13.14
CA GLY A 429 8.83 -4.32 -12.25
C GLY A 429 9.22 -3.18 -11.30
N ILE A 430 8.26 -2.32 -10.95
CA ILE A 430 8.47 -1.21 -9.97
C ILE A 430 8.70 -1.76 -8.55
N CYS A 431 7.98 -2.83 -8.19
CA CYS A 431 8.08 -3.51 -6.90
C CYS A 431 8.11 -5.02 -7.16
N SER A 432 9.07 -5.72 -6.54
CA SER A 432 9.19 -7.18 -6.58
C SER A 432 8.60 -7.86 -5.34
N ASN A 433 7.87 -7.10 -4.51
CA ASN A 433 7.31 -7.53 -3.22
C ASN A 433 8.35 -8.18 -2.28
N CYS A 434 9.62 -7.79 -2.37
CA CYS A 434 10.73 -8.33 -1.57
C CYS A 434 10.72 -7.91 -0.09
N GLN A 435 9.75 -7.09 0.33
CA GLN A 435 9.61 -6.55 1.69
C GLN A 435 10.83 -5.74 2.20
N GLU A 436 11.78 -5.40 1.34
CA GLU A 436 12.95 -4.58 1.74
C GLU A 436 12.53 -3.15 2.11
N CYS A 437 11.51 -2.61 1.45
CA CYS A 437 10.92 -1.32 1.83
C CYS A 437 10.37 -1.34 3.25
N VAL A 438 9.67 -2.42 3.64
CA VAL A 438 9.17 -2.63 5.01
C VAL A 438 10.33 -2.73 5.98
N ARG A 439 11.33 -3.58 5.70
CA ARG A 439 12.53 -3.73 6.55
C ARG A 439 13.35 -2.44 6.69
N ALA A 440 13.43 -1.62 5.65
CA ALA A 440 14.13 -0.34 5.68
C ALA A 440 13.31 0.77 6.38
N CYS A 441 11.99 0.61 6.46
CA CYS A 441 11.10 1.60 7.07
C CYS A 441 11.17 1.51 8.59
N LYS A 442 12.09 2.27 9.20
CA LYS A 442 12.23 2.33 10.67
C LYS A 442 10.97 2.82 11.42
N ALA A 443 10.05 3.46 10.70
CA ALA A 443 8.80 3.97 11.26
C ALA A 443 7.64 2.95 11.13
N ASP A 444 7.91 1.75 10.58
CA ASP A 444 6.91 0.70 10.30
C ASP A 444 5.69 1.22 9.52
N ALA A 445 5.90 2.25 8.69
CA ALA A 445 4.83 2.97 7.99
C ALA A 445 4.42 2.32 6.66
N ILE A 446 5.15 1.28 6.22
CA ILE A 446 4.87 0.56 4.97
C ILE A 446 4.25 -0.78 5.33
N ASP A 447 2.95 -0.91 5.09
CA ASP A 447 2.21 -2.16 5.27
C ASP A 447 1.62 -2.61 3.92
N HIS A 448 2.18 -3.68 3.36
CA HIS A 448 1.70 -4.26 2.09
C HIS A 448 0.34 -4.97 2.22
N SER A 449 -0.13 -5.20 3.44
CA SER A 449 -1.43 -5.80 3.72
C SER A 449 -2.55 -4.76 3.95
N GLN A 450 -2.20 -3.47 4.04
CA GLN A 450 -3.14 -2.40 4.34
C GLN A 450 -4.29 -2.37 3.33
N VAL A 451 -5.52 -2.41 3.84
CA VAL A 451 -6.75 -2.30 3.05
C VAL A 451 -7.51 -1.04 3.43
N ALA A 452 -8.37 -0.56 2.51
CA ALA A 452 -9.28 0.53 2.82
C ALA A 452 -10.20 0.14 3.99
N THR A 453 -10.17 0.95 5.05
CA THR A 453 -11.08 0.85 6.19
C THR A 453 -12.09 1.98 6.14
N TYR A 454 -13.33 1.68 6.50
CA TYR A 454 -14.39 2.66 6.60
C TYR A 454 -14.78 2.80 8.07
N SER A 455 -14.93 4.04 8.52
CA SER A 455 -15.37 4.38 9.86
C SER A 455 -16.38 5.50 9.77
N ASP A 456 -17.53 5.31 10.39
CA ASP A 456 -18.52 6.36 10.56
C ASP A 456 -18.13 7.20 11.78
N ILE A 457 -18.05 8.51 11.58
CA ILE A 457 -17.70 9.47 12.64
C ILE A 457 -18.78 10.53 12.68
N ASP A 458 -19.49 10.60 13.80
CA ASP A 458 -20.46 11.66 14.06
C ASP A 458 -19.74 12.96 14.41
N VAL A 459 -19.76 13.91 13.49
CA VAL A 459 -19.13 15.23 13.65
C VAL A 459 -20.16 16.35 13.47
N GLY A 460 -20.10 17.36 14.34
CA GLY A 460 -20.96 18.54 14.23
C GLY A 460 -20.42 19.63 13.30
N SER A 461 -19.14 19.57 12.93
CA SER A 461 -18.51 20.50 11.98
C SER A 461 -17.31 19.84 11.29
N ILE A 462 -16.98 20.29 10.07
CA ILE A 462 -15.86 19.80 9.28
C ILE A 462 -14.92 20.96 8.97
N ILE A 463 -13.61 20.75 9.13
CA ILE A 463 -12.57 21.70 8.71
C ILE A 463 -11.73 21.05 7.61
N LEU A 464 -11.75 21.64 6.42
CA LEU A 464 -10.96 21.24 5.27
C LEU A 464 -9.56 21.83 5.34
N CYS A 465 -8.59 20.98 5.71
CA CYS A 465 -7.16 21.28 5.63
C CYS A 465 -6.35 20.32 4.72
N PRO A 466 -6.88 19.76 3.61
CA PRO A 466 -6.06 18.96 2.71
C PRO A 466 -4.90 19.80 2.15
N GLY A 467 -3.76 19.13 1.92
CA GLY A 467 -2.56 19.75 1.37
C GLY A 467 -2.73 20.22 -0.08
N ALA A 468 -1.65 20.77 -0.62
CA ALA A 468 -1.53 21.09 -2.05
C ALA A 468 -0.45 20.20 -2.68
N GLU A 469 -0.52 20.07 -4.00
CA GLU A 469 0.53 19.43 -4.79
C GLU A 469 1.56 20.46 -5.26
N LEU A 470 2.75 19.99 -5.61
CA LEU A 470 3.72 20.81 -6.34
C LEU A 470 3.39 20.74 -7.83
N PHE A 471 3.59 21.84 -8.53
CA PHE A 471 3.53 21.85 -9.99
C PHE A 471 4.49 20.81 -10.57
N SER A 472 3.96 19.83 -11.31
CA SER A 472 4.73 18.75 -11.92
C SER A 472 5.28 19.16 -13.30
N LYS A 473 6.40 18.56 -13.69
CA LYS A 473 7.09 18.75 -14.97
C LYS A 473 6.25 18.22 -16.15
N GLN A 474 5.10 18.84 -16.46
CA GLN A 474 4.33 18.47 -17.66
C GLN A 474 5.11 18.90 -18.92
N ALA A 475 5.06 18.07 -19.96
CA ALA A 475 5.88 18.14 -21.17
C ALA A 475 5.86 19.48 -21.95
N ASN A 476 4.95 20.40 -21.63
CA ASN A 476 4.84 21.71 -22.28
C ASN A 476 5.65 22.83 -21.59
N PHE A 477 6.20 22.61 -20.38
CA PHE A 477 7.01 23.60 -19.65
C PHE A 477 8.20 22.95 -18.94
N ASP A 478 8.93 22.07 -19.65
CA ASP A 478 10.16 21.49 -19.10
C ASP A 478 11.37 22.38 -19.38
N LEU A 479 11.78 23.16 -18.37
CA LEU A 479 13.05 23.90 -18.36
C LEU A 479 14.24 22.95 -18.09
N GLY A 480 14.31 21.83 -18.81
CA GLY A 480 15.40 20.85 -18.74
C GLY A 480 15.35 19.87 -17.57
N GLY A 481 14.31 19.88 -16.74
CA GLY A 481 14.13 19.00 -15.59
C GLY A 481 13.84 17.54 -15.94
N SER A 482 13.33 17.24 -17.14
CA SER A 482 13.25 15.85 -17.66
C SER A 482 14.52 15.43 -18.42
N ARG A 483 15.33 16.41 -18.84
CA ARG A 483 16.50 16.19 -19.70
C ARG A 483 17.81 16.09 -18.94
N TYR A 484 17.92 16.78 -17.80
CA TYR A 484 19.17 16.96 -17.08
C TYR A 484 18.99 16.65 -15.60
N ALA A 485 19.79 15.72 -15.08
CA ALA A 485 19.76 15.32 -13.67
C ALA A 485 20.06 16.47 -12.70
N ASP A 486 20.85 17.46 -13.14
CA ASP A 486 21.23 18.63 -12.33
C ASP A 486 20.21 19.78 -12.41
N VAL A 487 19.03 19.54 -13.00
CA VAL A 487 17.88 20.44 -12.96
C VAL A 487 16.81 19.83 -12.04
N ILE A 488 16.80 20.33 -10.81
CA ILE A 488 15.96 19.83 -9.73
C ILE A 488 14.93 20.87 -9.31
N THR A 489 13.91 20.43 -8.59
CA THR A 489 12.93 21.27 -7.92
C THR A 489 13.47 21.77 -6.58
N SER A 490 12.88 22.85 -6.06
CA SER A 490 13.18 23.36 -4.72
C SER A 490 12.97 22.31 -3.63
N MET A 491 11.97 21.42 -3.76
CA MET A 491 11.73 20.37 -2.78
C MET A 491 12.77 19.23 -2.82
N GLU A 492 13.25 18.87 -4.01
CA GLU A 492 14.41 17.97 -4.14
C GLU A 492 15.66 18.61 -3.55
N PHE A 493 15.86 19.91 -3.78
CA PHE A 493 16.99 20.65 -3.20
C PHE A 493 16.90 20.76 -1.67
N GLU A 494 15.71 21.00 -1.12
CA GLU A 494 15.48 20.99 0.33
C GLU A 494 15.81 19.62 0.95
N ARG A 495 15.50 18.51 0.25
CA ARG A 495 15.92 17.16 0.67
C ARG A 495 17.44 17.01 0.67
N ILE A 496 18.16 17.62 -0.27
CA ILE A 496 19.64 17.65 -0.28
C ILE A 496 20.19 18.48 0.89
N LEU A 497 19.53 19.59 1.25
CA LEU A 497 19.94 20.43 2.38
C LEU A 497 19.62 19.81 3.76
N SER A 498 18.67 18.87 3.81
CA SER A 498 18.21 18.26 5.05
C SER A 498 19.24 17.29 5.65
N ALA A 499 19.47 17.37 6.96
CA ALA A 499 20.33 16.43 7.69
C ALA A 499 19.76 14.99 7.72
N SER A 500 18.44 14.83 7.67
CA SER A 500 17.76 13.55 7.46
C SER A 500 17.47 13.26 5.98
N GLY A 501 18.12 14.02 5.09
CA GLY A 501 18.12 13.86 3.65
C GLY A 501 19.08 12.78 3.18
N PRO A 502 18.98 12.37 1.90
CA PRO A 502 19.84 11.32 1.32
C PRO A 502 21.33 11.70 1.30
N THR A 503 21.65 12.98 1.43
CA THR A 503 23.03 13.52 1.38
C THR A 503 23.51 13.99 2.75
N GLY A 504 22.74 13.79 3.82
CA GLY A 504 23.09 14.25 5.17
C GLY A 504 23.23 15.77 5.31
N GLY A 505 22.68 16.55 4.38
CA GLY A 505 22.80 18.01 4.34
C GLY A 505 23.96 18.54 3.49
N HIS A 506 24.73 17.67 2.84
CA HIS A 506 25.79 18.08 1.91
C HIS A 506 25.20 18.52 0.56
N VAL A 507 25.56 19.73 0.11
CA VAL A 507 25.13 20.30 -1.17
C VAL A 507 25.89 19.62 -2.31
N VAL A 508 25.26 18.63 -2.96
CA VAL A 508 25.87 17.85 -4.05
C VAL A 508 24.97 17.80 -5.27
N ARG A 509 25.59 17.65 -6.44
CA ARG A 509 24.91 17.45 -7.71
C ARG A 509 24.36 16.03 -7.83
N PRO A 510 23.11 15.85 -8.28
CA PRO A 510 22.56 14.51 -8.53
C PRO A 510 23.33 13.71 -9.58
N SER A 511 23.92 14.38 -10.58
CA SER A 511 24.57 13.67 -11.69
C SER A 511 25.88 12.96 -11.31
N ASP A 512 26.67 13.54 -10.41
CA ASP A 512 28.03 13.06 -10.11
C ASP A 512 28.48 13.20 -8.66
N GLY A 513 27.59 13.64 -7.76
CA GLY A 513 27.87 13.79 -6.33
C GLY A 513 28.85 14.90 -5.97
N LYS A 514 29.29 15.73 -6.94
CA LYS A 514 30.21 16.84 -6.67
C LYS A 514 29.48 18.05 -6.11
N VAL A 515 30.21 18.86 -5.36
CA VAL A 515 29.74 20.15 -4.86
C VAL A 515 29.59 21.15 -6.01
N PRO A 516 28.41 21.77 -6.23
CA PRO A 516 28.23 22.80 -7.25
C PRO A 516 28.85 24.13 -6.80
N ALA A 517 29.52 24.85 -7.70
CA ALA A 517 30.05 26.18 -7.42
C ALA A 517 29.06 27.29 -7.78
N LYS A 518 28.32 27.15 -8.89
CA LYS A 518 27.27 28.09 -9.32
C LYS A 518 25.91 27.41 -9.37
N VAL A 519 24.94 27.95 -8.63
CA VAL A 519 23.57 27.42 -8.55
C VAL A 519 22.57 28.50 -8.96
N ALA A 520 21.72 28.20 -9.94
CA ALA A 520 20.66 29.09 -10.39
C ALA A 520 19.31 28.70 -9.78
N PHE A 521 18.59 29.65 -9.21
CA PHE A 521 17.22 29.49 -8.70
C PHE A 521 16.25 30.19 -9.65
N LEU A 522 15.28 29.45 -10.19
CA LEU A 522 14.30 29.99 -11.14
C LEU A 522 12.96 30.21 -10.44
N GLN A 523 12.55 31.47 -10.32
CA GLN A 523 11.29 31.83 -9.67
C GLN A 523 10.06 31.60 -10.54
N CYS A 524 8.92 31.42 -9.87
CA CYS A 524 7.59 31.35 -10.51
C CYS A 524 7.45 30.20 -11.51
N VAL A 525 8.11 29.05 -11.29
CA VAL A 525 7.90 27.86 -12.11
C VAL A 525 6.53 27.27 -11.75
N GLY A 526 5.61 27.24 -12.71
CA GLY A 526 4.23 26.77 -12.46
C GLY A 526 3.36 27.72 -11.64
N SER A 527 3.76 28.99 -11.48
CA SER A 527 3.00 30.02 -10.76
C SER A 527 3.07 31.34 -11.53
N ARG A 528 2.01 32.16 -11.49
CA ARG A 528 1.86 33.38 -12.29
C ARG A 528 2.05 33.12 -13.78
N ASP A 529 1.57 31.97 -14.24
CA ASP A 529 1.67 31.52 -15.62
C ASP A 529 0.33 31.00 -16.13
N ILE A 530 -0.30 31.79 -17.00
CA ILE A 530 -1.60 31.46 -17.60
C ILE A 530 -1.50 30.32 -18.61
N SER A 531 -0.31 30.01 -19.15
CA SER A 531 -0.14 28.96 -20.14
C SER A 531 -0.33 27.55 -19.55
N CYS A 532 -0.10 27.40 -18.24
CA CYS A 532 -0.39 26.19 -17.49
C CYS A 532 -1.61 26.33 -16.57
N HIS A 533 -2.50 27.29 -16.86
CA HIS A 533 -3.71 27.57 -16.06
C HIS A 533 -3.44 27.96 -14.59
N ASN A 534 -2.23 28.40 -14.24
CA ASN A 534 -1.87 28.87 -12.90
C ASN A 534 -1.65 30.39 -12.88
N GLY A 535 -2.74 31.15 -13.00
CA GLY A 535 -2.74 32.62 -13.01
C GLY A 535 -2.39 33.29 -11.67
N TYR A 536 -2.25 32.51 -10.59
CA TYR A 536 -2.06 33.00 -9.22
C TYR A 536 -0.61 32.90 -8.74
N CYS A 537 -0.27 33.68 -7.70
CA CYS A 537 0.99 33.57 -7.00
C CYS A 537 0.91 32.47 -5.93
N SER A 538 1.92 31.61 -5.83
CA SER A 538 1.96 30.59 -4.78
C SER A 538 2.39 31.11 -3.41
N SER A 539 2.69 32.41 -3.27
CA SER A 539 3.02 33.12 -2.02
C SER A 539 4.29 32.67 -1.28
N VAL A 540 4.85 31.49 -1.58
CA VAL A 540 5.99 30.91 -0.85
C VAL A 540 7.29 30.84 -1.66
N CYS A 541 7.22 30.81 -2.99
CA CYS A 541 8.36 30.50 -3.85
C CYS A 541 9.50 31.51 -3.82
N CYS A 542 9.17 32.79 -3.64
CA CYS A 542 10.18 33.82 -3.45
C CYS A 542 11.00 33.55 -2.18
N MET A 543 10.35 33.21 -1.06
CA MET A 543 11.01 33.14 0.23
C MET A 543 11.76 31.84 0.47
N TYR A 544 11.22 30.69 0.04
CA TYR A 544 11.97 29.44 0.19
C TYR A 544 13.24 29.45 -0.68
N ALA A 545 13.22 30.06 -1.87
CA ALA A 545 14.42 30.09 -2.71
C ALA A 545 15.51 30.99 -2.12
N VAL A 546 15.13 32.11 -1.50
CA VAL A 546 16.08 32.97 -0.78
C VAL A 546 16.65 32.22 0.43
N LYS A 547 15.79 31.48 1.16
CA LYS A 547 16.23 30.59 2.25
C LYS A 547 17.20 29.52 1.75
N GLU A 548 16.83 28.74 0.75
CA GLU A 548 17.66 27.70 0.16
C GLU A 548 18.99 28.23 -0.36
N ALA A 549 18.99 29.39 -1.03
CA ALA A 549 20.20 30.05 -1.49
C ALA A 549 21.15 30.42 -0.33
N VAL A 550 20.62 31.03 0.73
CA VAL A 550 21.39 31.38 1.92
C VAL A 550 21.95 30.13 2.60
N ILE A 551 21.10 29.12 2.85
CA ILE A 551 21.51 27.87 3.52
C ILE A 551 22.55 27.11 2.69
N ALA A 552 22.40 27.05 1.37
CA ALA A 552 23.39 26.42 0.50
C ALA A 552 24.76 27.08 0.61
N HIS A 553 24.81 28.41 0.69
CA HIS A 553 26.04 29.17 0.91
C HIS A 553 26.59 29.03 2.34
N GLU A 554 25.73 28.87 3.34
CA GLU A 554 26.14 28.58 4.73
C GLU A 554 26.77 27.20 4.86
N HIS A 555 26.14 26.19 4.26
CA HIS A 555 26.62 24.80 4.25
C HIS A 555 27.91 24.66 3.45
N GLU A 556 28.07 25.41 2.35
CA GLU A 556 29.27 25.36 1.52
C GLU A 556 29.59 26.73 0.90
N LYS A 557 30.64 27.37 1.42
CA LYS A 557 31.06 28.73 1.04
C LYS A 557 31.46 28.86 -0.44
N ARG A 558 31.76 27.75 -1.11
CA ARG A 558 32.05 27.71 -2.56
C ARG A 558 30.80 27.85 -3.43
N VAL A 559 29.60 27.66 -2.89
CA VAL A 559 28.34 27.85 -3.61
C VAL A 559 28.05 29.34 -3.77
N HIS A 560 27.80 29.75 -5.01
CA HIS A 560 27.42 31.10 -5.40
C HIS A 560 26.01 31.08 -6.00
N PRO A 561 24.97 31.37 -5.19
CA PRO A 561 23.59 31.36 -5.65
C PRO A 561 23.26 32.57 -6.55
N THR A 562 22.46 32.33 -7.59
CA THR A 562 21.80 33.39 -8.38
C THR A 562 20.30 33.14 -8.46
N ILE A 563 19.49 34.10 -8.05
CA ILE A 563 18.03 34.04 -8.14
C ILE A 563 17.56 34.82 -9.37
N PHE A 564 16.93 34.13 -10.30
CA PHE A 564 16.26 34.70 -11.47
C PHE A 564 14.80 34.97 -11.16
N PHE A 565 14.36 36.23 -11.25
CA PHE A 565 13.03 36.65 -10.84
C PHE A 565 12.41 37.72 -11.74
N MET A 566 11.07 37.80 -11.76
CA MET A 566 10.35 38.92 -12.37
C MET A 566 10.13 40.04 -11.35
N ASP A 567 9.47 39.68 -10.26
CA ASP A 567 9.24 40.49 -9.06
C ASP A 567 9.41 39.60 -7.83
N VAL A 568 9.90 40.15 -6.74
CA VAL A 568 9.97 39.46 -5.45
C VAL A 568 8.72 39.79 -4.65
N ARG A 569 7.98 38.77 -4.21
CA ARG A 569 6.81 38.92 -3.33
C ARG A 569 7.14 38.41 -1.93
N ALA A 570 7.71 39.29 -1.11
CA ALA A 570 8.13 39.02 0.26
C ALA A 570 7.00 39.32 1.26
N TYR A 571 5.95 38.50 1.23
CA TYR A 571 4.80 38.64 2.13
C TYR A 571 5.22 38.40 3.58
N GLY A 572 4.89 39.31 4.50
CA GLY A 572 5.17 39.14 5.93
C GLY A 572 6.13 40.18 6.50
N LYS A 573 6.25 40.18 7.82
CA LYS A 573 7.07 41.15 8.53
C LYS A 573 8.55 40.84 8.35
N ASP A 574 9.32 41.84 7.94
CA ASP A 574 10.78 41.79 7.77
C ASP A 574 11.30 40.82 6.68
N PHE A 575 10.43 40.26 5.84
CA PHE A 575 10.86 39.36 4.75
C PHE A 575 11.62 40.09 3.65
N ASP A 576 11.28 41.36 3.38
CA ASP A 576 12.06 42.22 2.49
C ASP A 576 13.49 42.44 3.01
N LYS A 577 13.64 42.66 4.32
CA LYS A 577 14.97 42.75 4.96
C LYS A 577 15.76 41.45 4.84
N TYR A 578 15.08 40.30 4.86
CA TYR A 578 15.73 39.01 4.64
C TYR A 578 16.32 38.91 3.23
N CYS A 579 15.61 39.41 2.21
CA CYS A 579 16.15 39.52 0.85
C CYS A 579 17.36 40.46 0.77
N THR A 580 17.28 41.64 1.41
CA THR A 580 18.42 42.57 1.51
C THR A 580 19.62 41.90 2.16
N ARG A 581 19.40 41.19 3.27
CA ARG A 581 20.45 40.46 3.99
C ARG A 581 21.09 39.38 3.13
N ALA A 582 20.29 38.62 2.38
CA ALA A 582 20.80 37.60 1.46
C ALA A 582 21.77 38.20 0.42
N GLN A 583 21.49 39.42 -0.07
CA GLN A 583 22.37 40.14 -1.00
C GLN A 583 23.63 40.67 -0.31
N GLU A 584 23.47 41.37 0.81
CA GLU A 584 24.55 42.13 1.45
C GLU A 584 25.52 41.25 2.26
N GLU A 585 25.02 40.23 2.96
CA GLU A 585 25.81 39.40 3.87
C GLU A 585 26.23 38.06 3.25
N TYR A 586 25.40 37.48 2.37
CA TYR A 586 25.60 36.12 1.83
C TYR A 586 25.93 36.11 0.33
N GLY A 587 26.01 37.27 -0.31
CA GLY A 587 26.42 37.39 -1.72
C GLY A 587 25.45 36.76 -2.72
N VAL A 588 24.19 36.55 -2.35
CA VAL A 588 23.17 36.01 -3.27
C VAL A 588 22.90 37.03 -4.37
N ARG A 589 23.15 36.66 -5.62
CA ARG A 589 22.91 37.55 -6.78
C ARG A 589 21.44 37.48 -7.19
N PHE A 590 20.80 38.64 -7.35
CA PHE A 590 19.42 38.74 -7.85
C PHE A 590 19.43 39.27 -9.29
N GLU A 591 19.01 38.44 -10.23
CA GLU A 591 18.92 38.78 -11.66
C GLU A 591 17.44 38.95 -12.05
N ARG A 592 17.06 40.17 -12.43
CA ARG A 592 15.67 40.46 -12.81
C ARG A 592 15.40 40.01 -14.25
N SER A 593 15.18 38.72 -14.45
CA SER A 593 14.91 38.13 -15.76
C SER A 593 14.14 36.81 -15.66
N ARG A 594 13.47 36.41 -16.76
CA ARG A 594 12.98 35.05 -16.95
C ARG A 594 13.96 34.27 -17.83
N VAL A 595 14.36 33.11 -17.35
CA VAL A 595 15.07 32.12 -18.17
C VAL A 595 14.07 31.46 -19.12
N TYR A 596 14.39 31.44 -20.40
CA TYR A 596 13.51 30.85 -21.43
C TYR A 596 14.09 29.57 -22.04
N ASN A 597 15.39 29.30 -21.85
CA ASN A 597 16.01 28.07 -22.35
C ASN A 597 17.18 27.62 -21.45
N ILE A 598 17.32 26.30 -21.31
CA ILE A 598 18.44 25.62 -20.64
C ILE A 598 18.97 24.55 -21.58
N GLU A 599 20.26 24.65 -21.86
CA GLU A 599 21.03 23.70 -22.68
C GLU A 599 22.18 23.13 -21.85
N ARG A 600 22.73 21.99 -22.28
CA ARG A 600 23.97 21.47 -21.71
C ARG A 600 25.13 21.78 -22.64
N ASP A 601 26.21 22.34 -22.10
CA ASP A 601 27.45 22.50 -22.82
C ASP A 601 28.17 21.15 -22.91
N GLU A 602 28.39 20.64 -24.13
CA GLU A 602 28.96 19.31 -24.35
C GLU A 602 30.44 19.19 -23.93
N GLN A 603 31.17 20.31 -23.81
CA GLN A 603 32.59 20.31 -23.46
C GLN A 603 32.82 20.35 -21.94
N SER A 604 32.06 21.19 -21.25
CA SER A 604 32.17 21.40 -19.80
C SER A 604 31.19 20.54 -18.99
N GLY A 605 30.12 20.05 -19.62
CA GLY A 605 29.04 19.32 -18.97
C GLY A 605 28.11 20.22 -18.14
N GLN A 606 28.35 21.53 -18.09
CA GLN A 606 27.57 22.52 -17.32
C GLN A 606 26.25 22.90 -18.02
N LEU A 607 25.33 23.48 -17.25
CA LEU A 607 24.04 23.97 -17.74
C LEU A 607 24.17 25.42 -18.18
N VAL A 608 23.83 25.72 -19.43
CA VAL A 608 23.87 27.05 -20.02
C VAL A 608 22.48 27.66 -20.01
N LEU A 609 22.29 28.71 -19.21
CA LEU A 609 21.03 29.44 -19.11
C LEU A 609 21.02 30.59 -20.11
N GLN A 610 19.92 30.75 -20.84
CA GLN A 610 19.66 31.89 -21.72
C GLN A 610 18.54 32.77 -21.15
N TYR A 611 18.84 34.06 -20.99
CA TYR A 611 17.94 35.05 -20.40
C TYR A 611 18.22 36.46 -20.93
N THR A 612 17.35 37.41 -20.63
CA THR A 612 17.54 38.82 -21.00
C THR A 612 18.14 39.59 -19.82
N ASP A 613 19.31 40.19 -19.99
CA ASP A 613 19.96 40.97 -18.93
C ASP A 613 19.24 42.31 -18.67
N ALA A 614 19.68 43.03 -17.63
CA ALA A 614 19.15 44.36 -17.28
C ALA A 614 19.28 45.42 -18.39
N LYS A 615 20.08 45.18 -19.44
CA LYS A 615 20.25 46.07 -20.60
C LYS A 615 19.38 45.66 -21.79
N GLY A 616 18.57 44.61 -21.65
CA GLY A 616 17.72 44.08 -22.71
C GLY A 616 18.46 43.19 -23.71
N GLN A 617 19.68 42.74 -23.40
CA GLN A 617 20.49 41.89 -24.27
C GLN A 617 20.34 40.42 -23.89
N VAL A 618 20.44 39.54 -24.89
CA VAL A 618 20.47 38.09 -24.64
C VAL A 618 21.81 37.74 -23.99
N ALA A 619 21.74 37.25 -22.75
CA ALA A 619 22.87 36.76 -21.99
C ALA A 619 22.88 35.23 -21.96
N ARG A 620 24.09 34.65 -21.91
CA ARG A 620 24.34 33.22 -21.71
C ARG A 620 25.29 33.06 -20.53
N GLU A 621 24.90 32.27 -19.52
CA GLU A 621 25.74 32.01 -18.36
C GLU A 621 25.70 30.53 -17.96
N ASN A 622 26.85 29.99 -17.56
CA ASN A 622 27.01 28.60 -17.14
C ASN A 622 26.77 28.43 -15.63
N PHE A 623 26.03 27.38 -15.28
CA PHE A 623 25.73 26.96 -13.92
C PHE A 623 26.00 25.46 -13.77
N ASP A 624 26.36 25.04 -12.56
CA ASP A 624 26.60 23.64 -12.24
C ASP A 624 25.30 22.89 -11.91
N MET A 625 24.29 23.62 -11.44
CA MET A 625 23.00 23.10 -11.01
C MET A 625 21.91 24.17 -11.11
N VAL A 626 20.68 23.76 -11.40
CA VAL A 626 19.51 24.62 -11.48
C VAL A 626 18.43 24.11 -10.54
N VAL A 627 17.88 25.01 -9.72
CA VAL A 627 16.78 24.77 -8.80
C VAL A 627 15.54 25.50 -9.30
N GLN A 628 14.52 24.75 -9.67
CA GLN A 628 13.22 25.26 -10.10
C GLN A 628 12.36 25.52 -8.86
N SER A 629 12.07 26.79 -8.58
CA SER A 629 11.16 27.18 -7.50
C SER A 629 9.71 26.95 -7.96
N VAL A 630 9.24 25.72 -7.76
CA VAL A 630 7.91 25.24 -8.16
C VAL A 630 6.80 25.77 -7.25
N GLY A 631 5.70 26.20 -7.85
CA GLY A 631 4.50 26.65 -7.13
C GLY A 631 3.59 25.50 -6.67
N PHE A 632 2.62 25.85 -5.81
CA PHE A 632 1.54 24.94 -5.42
C PHE A 632 0.44 24.87 -6.47
N THR A 633 -0.16 23.69 -6.61
CA THR A 633 -1.36 23.41 -7.41
C THR A 633 -2.40 22.67 -6.57
N ALA A 634 -3.67 22.85 -6.90
CA ALA A 634 -4.75 22.09 -6.28
C ALA A 634 -4.69 20.61 -6.74
N PRO A 635 -4.67 19.64 -5.81
CA PRO A 635 -4.75 18.21 -6.15
C PRO A 635 -6.08 17.87 -6.84
N ALA A 636 -6.10 16.86 -7.70
CA ALA A 636 -7.34 16.42 -8.35
C ALA A 636 -8.36 15.87 -7.33
N GLU A 637 -7.85 15.19 -6.31
CA GLU A 637 -8.56 14.57 -5.19
C GLU A 637 -9.26 15.63 -4.32
N LEU A 638 -8.71 16.84 -4.24
CA LEU A 638 -9.33 17.95 -3.52
C LEU A 638 -10.70 18.28 -4.10
N ARG A 639 -10.82 18.31 -5.44
CA ARG A 639 -12.10 18.57 -6.12
C ARG A 639 -13.09 17.45 -5.87
N HIS A 640 -12.63 16.20 -5.85
CA HIS A 640 -13.48 15.06 -5.54
C HIS A 640 -14.00 15.13 -4.10
N LEU A 641 -13.14 15.48 -3.15
CA LEU A 641 -13.52 15.67 -1.74
C LEU A 641 -14.53 16.81 -1.58
N ALA A 642 -14.28 17.97 -2.21
CA ALA A 642 -15.21 19.10 -2.20
C ALA A 642 -16.58 18.71 -2.76
N ASN A 643 -16.62 17.99 -3.88
CA ASN A 643 -17.87 17.50 -4.48
C ASN A 643 -18.64 16.56 -3.54
N LYS A 644 -17.96 15.60 -2.90
CA LYS A 644 -18.59 14.71 -1.91
C LYS A 644 -19.17 15.47 -0.72
N LEU A 645 -18.51 16.54 -0.29
CA LEU A 645 -18.96 17.39 0.81
C LEU A 645 -19.94 18.48 0.38
N GLY A 646 -20.25 18.60 -0.92
CA GLY A 646 -21.13 19.64 -1.44
C GLY A 646 -20.59 21.06 -1.30
N VAL A 647 -19.26 21.22 -1.38
CA VAL A 647 -18.55 22.49 -1.30
C VAL A 647 -18.05 22.91 -2.68
N ARG A 648 -18.10 24.20 -3.00
CA ARG A 648 -17.60 24.77 -4.26
C ARG A 648 -16.07 24.88 -4.26
N CYS A 649 -15.47 24.68 -5.42
CA CYS A 649 -14.09 25.07 -5.70
C CYS A 649 -14.05 26.35 -6.55
N ASP A 650 -12.91 27.05 -6.51
CA ASP A 650 -12.61 28.15 -7.41
C ASP A 650 -12.18 27.65 -8.82
N GLU A 651 -11.84 28.58 -9.72
CA GLU A 651 -11.44 28.26 -11.09
C GLU A 651 -10.12 27.45 -11.17
N TYR A 652 -9.28 27.53 -10.15
CA TYR A 652 -8.00 26.82 -10.06
C TYR A 652 -8.14 25.45 -9.38
N GLY A 653 -9.27 25.19 -8.70
CA GLY A 653 -9.56 23.94 -8.02
C GLY A 653 -9.34 23.95 -6.52
N PHE A 654 -8.98 25.08 -5.93
CA PHE A 654 -8.94 25.23 -4.47
C PHE A 654 -10.35 25.36 -3.92
N VAL A 655 -10.53 25.07 -2.63
CA VAL A 655 -11.83 25.26 -1.97
C VAL A 655 -12.17 26.74 -1.96
N TRP A 656 -13.34 27.08 -2.49
CA TRP A 656 -13.82 28.44 -2.48
C TRP A 656 -14.22 28.84 -1.05
N THR A 657 -13.78 30.02 -0.62
CA THR A 657 -14.17 30.64 0.64
C THR A 657 -14.82 32.00 0.40
N ASP A 658 -15.73 32.38 1.28
CA ASP A 658 -16.36 33.70 1.24
C ASP A 658 -15.30 34.81 1.43
N PRO A 659 -15.22 35.83 0.54
CA PRO A 659 -14.21 36.87 0.67
C PRO A 659 -14.38 37.78 1.90
N ASP A 660 -15.61 37.94 2.42
CA ASP A 660 -15.87 38.68 3.66
C ASP A 660 -15.62 37.81 4.90
N PHE A 661 -15.79 36.48 4.76
CA PHE A 661 -15.54 35.48 5.79
C PHE A 661 -14.58 34.38 5.29
N PRO A 662 -13.25 34.62 5.26
CA PRO A 662 -12.26 33.86 4.48
C PRO A 662 -11.99 32.41 4.92
N LEU A 663 -12.82 31.87 5.82
CA LEU A 663 -12.80 30.50 6.31
C LEU A 663 -14.10 29.76 6.00
N GLN A 664 -15.18 30.49 5.73
CA GLN A 664 -16.49 29.91 5.45
C GLN A 664 -16.51 29.41 4.01
N THR A 665 -16.88 28.15 3.85
CA THR A 665 -17.10 27.58 2.53
C THR A 665 -18.51 27.90 2.02
N SER A 666 -18.86 27.40 0.84
CA SER A 666 -20.22 27.52 0.31
C SER A 666 -21.28 26.71 1.08
N ARG A 667 -20.89 25.96 2.12
CA ARG A 667 -21.78 25.13 2.94
C ARG A 667 -21.57 25.44 4.42
N GLU A 668 -22.65 25.76 5.10
CA GLU A 668 -22.66 26.02 6.54
C GLU A 668 -22.17 24.79 7.34
N GLY A 669 -21.42 25.03 8.41
CA GLY A 669 -20.80 23.99 9.24
C GLY A 669 -19.51 23.40 8.67
N ILE A 670 -19.14 23.72 7.42
CA ILE A 670 -17.88 23.33 6.78
C ILE A 670 -16.99 24.55 6.56
N PHE A 671 -15.78 24.50 7.11
CA PHE A 671 -14.77 25.53 7.00
C PHE A 671 -13.58 25.05 6.18
N ALA A 672 -12.80 25.96 5.60
CA ALA A 672 -11.53 25.65 4.95
C ALA A 672 -10.40 26.51 5.51
N ALA A 673 -9.20 25.91 5.64
CA ALA A 673 -8.02 26.60 6.14
C ALA A 673 -6.76 26.15 5.41
N GLY A 674 -5.75 27.02 5.41
CA GLY A 674 -4.45 26.72 4.84
C GLY A 674 -4.48 26.58 3.32
N VAL A 675 -3.63 25.71 2.80
CA VAL A 675 -3.40 25.56 1.36
C VAL A 675 -4.59 24.99 0.59
N ALA A 676 -5.55 24.36 1.28
CA ALA A 676 -6.81 23.90 0.70
C ALA A 676 -7.61 25.05 0.05
N ALA A 677 -7.54 26.24 0.63
CA ALA A 677 -8.18 27.46 0.15
C ALA A 677 -7.24 28.33 -0.70
N GLY A 678 -6.18 27.75 -1.27
CA GLY A 678 -5.19 28.45 -2.10
C GLY A 678 -3.83 28.64 -1.41
N PRO A 679 -2.76 29.00 -2.15
CA PRO A 679 -1.38 28.97 -1.65
C PRO A 679 -1.06 29.99 -0.54
N LYS A 680 -0.43 29.53 0.55
CA LYS A 680 -0.11 30.34 1.74
C LYS A 680 1.19 29.87 2.40
N ASP A 681 1.75 30.71 3.26
CA ASP A 681 2.87 30.32 4.12
C ASP A 681 2.40 29.63 5.42
N ILE A 682 3.37 29.16 6.21
CA ILE A 682 3.10 28.47 7.48
C ILE A 682 2.40 29.41 8.49
N PRO A 683 2.91 30.63 8.79
CA PRO A 683 2.22 31.55 9.69
C PRO A 683 0.76 31.80 9.33
N GLU A 684 0.46 32.10 8.07
CA GLU A 684 -0.90 32.36 7.62
C GLU A 684 -1.78 31.11 7.77
N THR A 685 -1.26 29.94 7.42
CA THR A 685 -1.95 28.65 7.59
C THR A 685 -2.29 28.37 9.05
N VAL A 686 -1.37 28.63 9.99
CA VAL A 686 -1.60 28.45 11.43
C VAL A 686 -2.67 29.42 11.95
N VAL A 687 -2.64 30.67 11.50
CA VAL A 687 -3.65 31.68 11.85
C VAL A 687 -5.03 31.25 11.35
N GLN A 688 -5.14 30.81 10.08
CA GLN A 688 -6.40 30.33 9.53
C GLN A 688 -6.91 29.08 10.24
N SER A 689 -6.03 28.14 10.56
CA SER A 689 -6.40 26.90 11.27
C SER A 689 -6.95 27.20 12.67
N SER A 690 -6.30 28.12 13.40
CA SER A 690 -6.75 28.57 14.72
C SER A 690 -8.12 29.27 14.63
N ALA A 691 -8.30 30.08 13.59
CA ALA A 691 -9.56 30.78 13.36
C ALA A 691 -10.68 29.81 12.94
N ALA A 692 -10.41 28.81 12.11
CA ALA A 692 -11.38 27.79 11.70
C ALA A 692 -11.81 26.92 12.89
N ALA A 693 -10.87 26.53 13.76
CA ALA A 693 -11.16 25.85 15.02
C ALA A 693 -12.04 26.70 15.93
N CYS A 694 -11.80 28.01 15.98
CA CYS A 694 -12.66 28.95 16.71
C CYS A 694 -14.09 29.00 16.12
N GLN A 695 -14.24 29.07 14.78
CA GLN A 695 -15.57 29.07 14.13
C GLN A 695 -16.33 27.76 14.37
N ALA A 696 -15.67 26.61 14.23
CA ALA A 696 -16.26 25.32 14.58
C ALA A 696 -16.65 25.27 16.07
N GLY A 697 -15.78 25.77 16.95
CA GLY A 697 -16.06 25.84 18.39
C GLY A 697 -17.20 26.79 18.76
N ARG A 698 -17.51 27.81 17.96
CA ARG A 698 -18.71 28.65 18.14
C ARG A 698 -19.97 27.86 17.81
N LEU A 699 -19.97 27.14 16.69
CA LEU A 699 -21.08 26.27 16.26
C LEU A 699 -21.37 25.18 17.30
N LEU A 700 -20.32 24.62 17.91
CA LEU A 700 -20.40 23.50 18.84
C LEU A 700 -20.49 23.90 20.32
N SER A 701 -20.75 25.18 20.61
CA SER A 701 -20.75 25.74 21.97
C SER A 701 -21.63 24.94 22.95
N GLU A 702 -22.86 24.58 22.53
CA GLU A 702 -23.81 23.84 23.37
C GLU A 702 -23.36 22.39 23.66
N ALA A 703 -22.56 21.80 22.78
CA ALA A 703 -22.06 20.44 22.91
C ALA A 703 -20.62 20.37 23.47
N ALA A 704 -20.03 21.51 23.87
CA ALA A 704 -18.66 21.57 24.33
C ALA A 704 -18.43 20.67 25.55
N GLY A 705 -17.40 19.82 25.51
CA GLY A 705 -17.04 18.91 26.61
C GLY A 705 -17.85 17.60 26.69
N THR A 706 -18.86 17.40 25.82
CA THR A 706 -19.69 16.18 25.85
C THR A 706 -18.96 14.92 25.39
N LEU A 707 -17.93 15.06 24.55
CA LEU A 707 -17.12 13.97 24.00
C LEU A 707 -15.63 14.07 24.35
N THR A 708 -15.25 14.96 25.27
CA THR A 708 -13.85 15.08 25.73
C THR A 708 -13.50 13.94 26.67
N ARG A 709 -12.37 13.29 26.44
CA ARG A 709 -11.77 12.30 27.36
C ARG A 709 -10.60 12.97 28.08
N GLU A 710 -10.51 12.79 29.39
CA GLU A 710 -9.30 13.15 30.12
C GLU A 710 -8.21 12.11 29.80
N PRO A 711 -6.97 12.51 29.51
CA PRO A 711 -5.88 11.56 29.35
C PRO A 711 -5.62 10.82 30.68
N GLU A 712 -5.47 9.50 30.60
CA GLU A 712 -5.09 8.67 31.76
C GLU A 712 -3.57 8.56 31.82
N TYR A 713 -2.98 8.93 32.96
CA TYR A 713 -1.54 8.80 33.22
C TYR A 713 -1.30 7.75 34.32
N PRO A 714 -0.12 7.10 34.33
CA PRO A 714 0.26 6.27 35.46
C PRO A 714 0.32 7.09 36.76
N PRO A 715 0.13 6.45 37.93
CA PRO A 715 0.23 7.13 39.22
C PRO A 715 1.60 7.82 39.40
N GLU A 716 1.58 9.05 39.91
CA GLU A 716 2.82 9.79 40.21
C GLU A 716 3.65 9.06 41.28
N MET A 717 4.93 8.84 40.99
CA MET A 717 5.88 8.21 41.90
C MET A 717 6.29 9.16 43.03
N ASP A 718 6.23 8.69 44.29
CA ASP A 718 6.75 9.45 45.44
C ASP A 718 8.27 9.26 45.56
N LEU A 719 9.01 10.29 45.14
CA LEU A 719 10.47 10.30 45.11
C LEU A 719 11.05 11.29 46.14
N SER A 720 10.24 11.69 47.13
CA SER A 720 10.62 12.73 48.10
C SER A 720 11.79 12.36 49.01
N ALA A 721 11.99 11.06 49.26
CA ALA A 721 13.05 10.52 50.11
C ALA A 721 14.30 10.05 49.34
N GLU A 722 14.29 10.09 48.01
CA GLU A 722 15.38 9.55 47.19
C GLU A 722 16.48 10.57 46.90
N ALA A 723 17.71 10.09 46.77
CA ALA A 723 18.80 10.91 46.25
C ALA A 723 18.58 11.22 44.75
N PRO A 724 19.00 12.39 44.25
CA PRO A 724 18.85 12.72 42.84
C PRO A 724 19.56 11.71 41.92
N ARG A 725 18.79 11.15 40.99
CA ARG A 725 19.21 10.25 39.92
C ARG A 725 18.80 10.87 38.58
N ILE A 726 19.74 11.57 37.98
CA ILE A 726 19.51 12.43 36.81
C ILE A 726 19.84 11.65 35.53
N GLY A 727 18.90 11.62 34.59
CA GLY A 727 19.17 11.28 33.19
C GLY A 727 19.42 12.54 32.37
N VAL A 728 20.50 12.54 31.59
CA VAL A 728 20.87 13.65 30.70
C VAL A 728 20.75 13.21 29.25
N PHE A 729 19.94 13.91 28.47
CA PHE A 729 19.77 13.63 27.04
C PHE A 729 20.25 14.82 26.23
N VAL A 730 21.32 14.65 25.44
CA VAL A 730 21.94 15.72 24.66
C VAL A 730 21.51 15.61 23.19
N CYS A 731 20.88 16.66 22.68
CA CYS A 731 20.33 16.69 21.32
C CYS A 731 21.36 17.15 20.30
N HIS A 732 21.53 16.38 19.23
CA HIS A 732 22.38 16.76 18.09
C HIS A 732 21.70 17.76 17.15
N CYS A 733 20.39 17.61 16.90
CA CYS A 733 19.58 18.49 16.05
C CYS A 733 20.20 18.80 14.67
N GLY A 734 20.89 17.82 14.07
CA GLY A 734 21.63 18.00 12.81
C GLY A 734 22.67 19.12 12.90
N ILE A 735 22.71 20.00 11.90
CA ILE A 735 23.67 21.12 11.85
C ILE A 735 23.36 22.21 12.88
N ASN A 736 22.14 22.26 13.44
CA ASN A 736 21.74 23.33 14.37
C ASN A 736 22.52 23.32 15.68
N ILE A 737 22.91 22.14 16.17
CA ILE A 737 23.72 21.99 17.39
C ILE A 737 25.00 21.27 17.04
N GLY A 738 24.93 20.04 16.52
CA GLY A 738 26.10 19.23 16.20
C GLY A 738 26.98 19.75 15.07
N GLY A 739 26.52 20.75 14.31
CA GLY A 739 27.36 21.46 13.34
C GLY A 739 28.44 22.36 13.98
N VAL A 740 28.28 22.71 15.27
CA VAL A 740 29.19 23.63 15.99
C VAL A 740 29.64 23.03 17.32
N VAL A 741 28.75 22.39 18.06
CA VAL A 741 29.02 21.77 19.36
C VAL A 741 29.38 20.30 19.16
N ASP A 742 30.48 19.85 19.77
CA ASP A 742 30.80 18.42 19.86
C ASP A 742 29.86 17.74 20.89
N VAL A 743 28.70 17.32 20.39
CA VAL A 743 27.62 16.69 21.17
C VAL A 743 28.06 15.38 21.84
N PRO A 744 28.81 14.47 21.18
CA PRO A 744 29.38 13.30 21.83
C PRO A 744 30.23 13.65 23.05
N SER A 745 31.12 14.65 22.93
CA SER A 745 31.93 15.11 24.05
C SER A 745 31.10 15.70 25.18
N VAL A 746 30.04 16.46 24.87
CA VAL A 746 29.12 17.01 25.89
C VAL A 746 28.38 15.88 26.63
N ALA A 747 27.88 14.87 25.91
CA ALA A 747 27.22 13.71 26.51
C ALA A 747 28.17 12.90 27.41
N GLU A 748 29.42 12.69 26.98
CA GLU A 748 30.42 12.00 27.78
C GLU A 748 30.82 12.80 29.03
N TYR A 749 31.03 14.11 28.89
CA TYR A 749 31.26 15.01 30.02
C TYR A 749 30.13 14.96 31.05
N SER A 750 28.88 14.88 30.58
CA SER A 750 27.68 14.81 31.43
C SER A 750 27.73 13.66 32.43
N LYS A 751 28.31 12.52 32.05
CA LYS A 751 28.44 11.32 32.91
C LYS A 751 29.32 11.58 34.13
N SER A 752 30.23 12.55 34.05
CA SER A 752 31.12 12.92 35.17
C SER A 752 30.43 13.80 36.22
N LEU A 753 29.23 14.32 35.93
CA LEU A 753 28.56 15.29 36.79
C LEU A 753 27.89 14.62 38.01
N PRO A 754 27.95 15.23 39.21
CA PRO A 754 27.34 14.66 40.41
C PRO A 754 25.84 14.42 40.26
N GLY A 755 25.38 13.19 40.56
CA GLY A 755 23.97 12.80 40.51
C GLY A 755 23.47 12.39 39.13
N VAL A 756 24.29 12.49 38.07
CA VAL A 756 23.97 11.94 36.75
C VAL A 756 24.24 10.43 36.76
N VAL A 757 23.21 9.65 36.43
CA VAL A 757 23.28 8.17 36.40
C VAL A 757 23.17 7.62 34.98
N HIS A 758 22.65 8.43 34.05
CA HIS A 758 22.55 8.13 32.62
C HIS A 758 22.85 9.38 31.83
N ALA A 759 23.63 9.26 30.76
CA ALA A 759 23.76 10.32 29.77
C ALA A 759 23.97 9.73 28.37
N GLU A 760 23.26 10.27 27.40
CA GLU A 760 23.33 9.84 26.00
C GLU A 760 23.11 11.03 25.05
N GLU A 761 23.43 10.81 23.77
CA GLU A 761 23.10 11.71 22.69
C GLU A 761 21.98 11.15 21.81
N ASN A 762 21.14 12.05 21.27
CA ASN A 762 20.05 11.70 20.38
C ASN A 762 20.01 12.65 19.19
N LEU A 763 19.66 12.16 17.99
CA LEU A 763 19.61 13.00 16.80
C LEU A 763 18.54 14.10 16.93
N TYR A 764 17.32 13.72 17.31
CA TYR A 764 16.21 14.63 17.57
C TYR A 764 15.48 14.25 18.86
N THR A 765 15.88 14.81 19.99
CA THR A 765 15.26 14.46 21.29
C THR A 765 13.75 14.74 21.34
N CYS A 766 13.24 15.66 20.50
CA CYS A 766 11.81 15.97 20.41
C CYS A 766 11.00 15.03 19.50
N SER A 767 11.61 14.03 18.85
CA SER A 767 10.84 13.06 18.05
C SER A 767 10.02 12.15 18.97
N GLN A 768 8.96 11.54 18.44
CA GLN A 768 8.10 10.64 19.21
C GLN A 768 8.87 9.41 19.68
N ASP A 769 9.61 8.75 18.78
CA ASP A 769 10.43 7.57 19.11
C ASP A 769 11.44 7.85 20.23
N THR A 770 12.04 9.05 20.24
CA THR A 770 12.99 9.41 21.31
C THR A 770 12.28 9.74 22.63
N GLN A 771 11.06 10.27 22.60
CA GLN A 771 10.27 10.47 23.82
C GLN A 771 9.87 9.14 24.45
N GLU A 772 9.46 8.16 23.64
CA GLU A 772 9.17 6.80 24.11
C GLU A 772 10.44 6.15 24.69
N HIS A 773 11.58 6.27 24.03
CA HIS A 773 12.87 5.83 24.58
C HIS A 773 13.24 6.52 25.90
N ILE A 774 13.05 7.84 26.01
CA ILE A 774 13.29 8.57 27.27
C ILE A 774 12.41 8.02 28.39
N ARG A 775 11.12 7.77 28.12
CA ARG A 775 10.19 7.16 29.08
C ARG A 775 10.69 5.81 29.54
N ASP A 776 11.12 4.97 28.61
CA ASP A 776 11.60 3.61 28.92
C ASP A 776 12.90 3.67 29.73
N VAL A 777 13.85 4.55 29.38
CA VAL A 777 15.08 4.80 30.15
C VAL A 777 14.79 5.32 31.56
N ILE A 778 13.78 6.19 31.73
CA ILE A 778 13.33 6.66 33.05
C ILE A 778 12.96 5.46 33.93
N ILE A 779 12.17 4.53 33.39
CA ILE A 779 11.69 3.36 34.10
C ILE A 779 12.85 2.38 34.36
N GLU A 780 13.59 1.98 33.32
CA GLU A 780 14.66 0.98 33.40
C GLU A 780 15.80 1.40 34.33
N LYS A 781 16.22 2.67 34.24
CA LYS A 781 17.34 3.19 35.03
C LYS A 781 16.89 3.79 36.35
N ASN A 782 15.59 3.75 36.67
CA ASN A 782 15.01 4.38 37.86
C ASN A 782 15.47 5.85 37.98
N LEU A 783 15.29 6.63 36.91
CA LEU A 783 15.60 8.05 36.92
C LEU A 783 14.50 8.78 37.69
N ASN A 784 14.89 9.75 38.53
CA ASN A 784 13.93 10.58 39.24
C ASN A 784 14.01 12.06 38.84
N ARG A 785 14.96 12.44 37.99
CA ARG A 785 15.09 13.78 37.40
C ARG A 785 15.58 13.64 35.96
N VAL A 786 15.13 14.54 35.09
CA VAL A 786 15.53 14.53 33.67
C VAL A 786 16.05 15.89 33.26
N VAL A 787 17.20 15.90 32.60
CA VAL A 787 17.79 17.07 31.96
C VAL A 787 17.86 16.82 30.46
N VAL A 788 17.25 17.69 29.67
CA VAL A 788 17.43 17.67 28.21
C VAL A 788 18.27 18.87 27.79
N ALA A 789 19.40 18.61 27.15
CA ALA A 789 20.25 19.62 26.56
C ALA A 789 19.95 19.74 25.08
N SER A 790 19.19 20.76 24.70
CA SER A 790 18.72 20.89 23.32
C SER A 790 18.41 22.34 22.96
N CYS A 791 17.29 22.56 22.27
CA CYS A 791 16.85 23.84 21.74
C CYS A 791 16.11 24.69 22.81
N THR A 792 15.26 25.62 22.38
CA THR A 792 14.60 26.56 23.29
C THR A 792 13.48 25.90 24.13
N PRO A 793 13.43 26.17 25.45
CA PRO A 793 12.36 25.67 26.32
C PRO A 793 10.98 26.17 25.91
N ARG A 794 10.89 27.36 25.31
CA ARG A 794 9.62 27.92 24.82
C ARG A 794 8.85 26.99 23.89
N THR A 795 9.55 26.15 23.12
CA THR A 795 8.93 25.31 22.09
C THR A 795 8.71 23.87 22.57
N HIS A 796 9.65 23.30 23.33
CA HIS A 796 9.65 21.86 23.61
C HIS A 796 9.61 21.50 25.11
N GLU A 797 9.66 22.46 26.04
CA GLU A 797 9.62 22.12 27.46
C GLU A 797 8.34 21.40 27.85
N ALA A 798 7.18 21.85 27.36
CA ALA A 798 5.90 21.21 27.64
C ALA A 798 5.86 19.74 27.17
N LEU A 799 6.48 19.45 26.02
CA LEU A 799 6.59 18.11 25.44
C LEU A 799 7.31 17.16 26.41
N PHE A 800 8.52 17.52 26.86
CA PHE A 800 9.29 16.67 27.77
C PHE A 800 8.65 16.53 29.14
N ARG A 801 7.99 17.59 29.63
CA ARG A 801 7.22 17.52 30.88
C ARG A 801 6.07 16.53 30.78
N GLU A 802 5.45 16.41 29.61
CA GLU A 802 4.44 15.41 29.32
C GLU A 802 5.04 13.99 29.29
N THR A 803 6.18 13.79 28.61
CA THR A 803 6.92 12.52 28.62
C THR A 803 7.25 12.03 30.04
N LEU A 804 7.59 12.95 30.96
CA LEU A 804 7.78 12.61 32.37
C LEU A 804 6.50 12.10 33.02
N ARG A 805 5.35 12.73 32.74
CA ARG A 805 4.05 12.29 33.29
C ARG A 805 3.65 10.92 32.77
N GLU A 806 3.90 10.64 31.49
CA GLU A 806 3.72 9.31 30.90
C GLU A 806 4.62 8.24 31.53
N ALA A 807 5.77 8.64 32.08
CA ALA A 807 6.66 7.77 32.86
C ALA A 807 6.29 7.67 34.35
N GLY A 808 5.26 8.39 34.81
CA GLY A 808 4.86 8.46 36.23
C GLY A 808 5.70 9.44 37.07
N LEU A 809 6.51 10.30 36.45
CA LEU A 809 7.26 11.36 37.13
C LEU A 809 6.47 12.68 37.18
N ASN A 810 6.67 13.44 38.26
CA ASN A 810 6.14 14.79 38.35
C ASN A 810 6.78 15.71 37.29
N PRO A 811 6.00 16.49 36.53
CA PRO A 811 6.50 17.29 35.40
C PRO A 811 7.47 18.41 35.82
N ASP A 812 7.50 18.84 37.09
CA ASP A 812 8.45 19.84 37.61
C ASP A 812 9.83 19.26 37.95
N LEU A 813 10.01 17.94 37.78
CA LEU A 813 11.29 17.24 37.94
C LEU A 813 12.16 17.26 36.68
N PHE A 814 11.77 18.10 35.72
CA PHE A 814 12.45 18.33 34.46
C PHE A 814 13.28 19.62 34.48
N ALA A 815 14.42 19.62 33.77
CA ALA A 815 15.12 20.85 33.42
C ALA A 815 15.66 20.80 31.99
N MET A 816 15.76 21.97 31.36
CA MET A 816 16.26 22.09 29.99
C MET A 816 17.51 22.97 29.94
N THR A 817 18.50 22.54 29.18
CA THR A 817 19.71 23.31 28.87
C THR A 817 19.63 23.76 27.42
N ASN A 818 19.56 25.07 27.17
CA ASN A 818 19.56 25.58 25.79
C ASN A 818 21.00 25.65 25.27
N ILE A 819 21.40 24.62 24.52
CA ILE A 819 22.71 24.55 23.85
C ILE A 819 22.64 24.93 22.36
N ARG A 820 21.48 25.42 21.88
CA ARG A 820 21.29 25.90 20.51
C ARG A 820 21.37 27.42 20.43
N ASP A 821 20.29 28.12 20.77
CA ASP A 821 20.14 29.55 20.58
C ASP A 821 21.09 30.35 21.48
N GLN A 822 21.44 29.82 22.66
CA GLN A 822 22.34 30.45 23.61
C GLN A 822 23.80 29.96 23.51
N CYS A 823 24.06 28.96 22.66
CA CYS A 823 25.37 28.34 22.53
C CYS A 823 25.77 28.16 21.07
N SER A 824 25.35 27.07 20.40
CA SER A 824 25.70 26.79 19.00
C SER A 824 25.57 28.01 18.07
N TRP A 825 24.40 28.65 18.01
CA TRP A 825 24.13 29.78 17.11
C TRP A 825 24.89 31.06 17.46
N ALA A 826 25.20 31.26 18.74
CA ALA A 826 25.96 32.42 19.19
C ALA A 826 27.47 32.28 18.96
N HIS A 827 27.96 31.05 18.73
CA HIS A 827 29.39 30.72 18.61
C HIS A 827 29.65 29.91 17.35
N MET A 828 28.90 30.15 16.26
CA MET A 828 29.00 29.38 15.00
C MET A 828 30.42 29.36 14.42
N ASN A 829 31.23 30.38 14.73
CA ASN A 829 32.61 30.52 14.28
C ASN A 829 33.65 30.07 15.34
N GLU A 830 33.22 29.58 16.50
CA GLU A 830 34.08 29.23 17.64
C GLU A 830 33.69 27.85 18.25
N PRO A 831 33.82 26.73 17.51
CA PRO A 831 33.33 25.40 17.92
C PRO A 831 33.85 24.89 19.27
N GLU A 832 35.14 25.12 19.55
CA GLU A 832 35.77 24.72 20.81
C GLU A 832 35.17 25.48 22.00
N ALA A 833 34.98 26.80 21.85
CA ALA A 833 34.36 27.64 22.88
C ALA A 833 32.87 27.31 23.05
N ALA A 834 32.17 27.01 21.95
CA ALA A 834 30.78 26.56 21.97
C ALA A 834 30.63 25.25 22.75
N THR A 835 31.53 24.29 22.52
CA THR A 835 31.52 23.00 23.22
C THR A 835 31.79 23.17 24.71
N ALA A 836 32.81 23.95 25.07
CA ALA A 836 33.10 24.27 26.48
C ALA A 836 31.92 24.97 27.17
N LYS A 837 31.29 25.94 26.49
CA LYS A 837 30.11 26.63 27.00
C LYS A 837 28.92 25.69 27.16
N ALA A 838 28.69 24.77 26.23
CA ALA A 838 27.61 23.78 26.32
C ALA A 838 27.79 22.87 27.55
N MET A 839 29.02 22.40 27.80
CA MET A 839 29.37 21.64 29.01
C MET A 839 29.11 22.47 30.28
N ASP A 840 29.50 23.74 30.29
CA ASP A 840 29.28 24.63 31.44
C ASP A 840 27.79 24.91 31.72
N LEU A 841 27.01 25.19 30.68
CA LEU A 841 25.56 25.36 30.76
C LEU A 841 24.91 24.10 31.36
N LEU A 842 25.28 22.94 30.83
CA LEU A 842 24.78 21.66 31.30
C LEU A 842 25.18 21.39 32.77
N ARG A 843 26.42 21.66 33.14
CA ARG A 843 26.90 21.53 34.53
C ARG A 843 26.03 22.34 35.50
N MET A 844 25.71 23.59 35.13
CA MET A 844 24.84 24.46 35.95
C MET A 844 23.41 23.91 36.04
N VAL A 845 22.86 23.42 34.94
CA VAL A 845 21.49 22.88 34.91
C VAL A 845 21.40 21.54 35.65
N ALA A 846 22.38 20.65 35.52
CA ALA A 846 22.46 19.42 36.29
C ALA A 846 22.56 19.72 37.80
N ALA A 847 23.34 20.72 38.19
CA ALA A 847 23.39 21.18 39.58
C ALA A 847 22.03 21.71 40.07
N LYS A 848 21.29 22.44 39.23
CA LYS A 848 19.91 22.88 39.51
C LYS A 848 18.94 21.69 39.61
N ALA A 849 19.06 20.69 38.73
CA ALA A 849 18.19 19.52 38.68
C ALA A 849 18.20 18.72 40.00
N ARG A 850 19.35 18.67 40.68
CA ARG A 850 19.50 18.06 42.01
C ARG A 850 18.66 18.74 43.10
N LEU A 851 18.25 19.98 42.89
CA LEU A 851 17.47 20.78 43.85
C LEU A 851 15.98 20.86 43.47
N LEU A 852 15.57 20.28 42.34
CA LEU A 852 14.18 20.25 41.92
C LEU A 852 13.32 19.43 42.89
N LYS A 853 12.12 19.95 43.13
CA LYS A 853 11.09 19.31 43.95
C LYS A 853 9.83 19.17 43.12
N ALA A 854 9.07 18.12 43.37
CA ALA A 854 7.74 17.97 42.79
C ALA A 854 6.88 19.18 43.21
N LEU A 855 6.22 19.80 42.23
CA LEU A 855 5.24 20.85 42.48
C LEU A 855 3.86 20.32 42.08
N HIS A 856 2.83 20.80 42.77
CA HIS A 856 1.45 20.45 42.49
C HIS A 856 0.68 21.70 42.08
N ALA A 857 -0.05 21.61 40.97
CA ALA A 857 -0.86 22.71 40.47
C ALA A 857 -2.06 22.92 41.39
N GLU A 858 -2.22 24.13 41.93
CA GLU A 858 -3.45 24.54 42.60
C GLU A 858 -4.46 25.08 41.58
N LYS A 859 -5.71 24.63 41.68
CA LYS A 859 -6.80 25.18 40.86
C LYS A 859 -7.25 26.51 41.45
N MET A 860 -7.03 27.59 40.70
CA MET A 860 -7.57 28.91 41.06
C MET A 860 -8.83 29.22 40.25
N PRO A 861 -9.88 29.79 40.86
CA PRO A 861 -11.05 30.22 40.12
C PRO A 861 -10.70 31.40 39.20
N VAL A 862 -11.10 31.32 37.94
CA VAL A 862 -10.92 32.39 36.94
C VAL A 862 -12.26 33.09 36.72
N ILE A 863 -12.24 34.43 36.64
CA ILE A 863 -13.42 35.22 36.27
C ILE A 863 -13.75 34.95 34.80
N GLN A 864 -14.90 34.32 34.54
CA GLN A 864 -15.37 33.96 33.20
C GLN A 864 -16.01 35.15 32.45
N LYS A 865 -15.30 36.29 32.43
CA LYS A 865 -15.70 37.51 31.71
C LYS A 865 -14.53 37.98 30.84
N ALA A 866 -14.81 38.39 29.61
CA ALA A 866 -13.80 38.89 28.69
C ALA A 866 -13.95 40.40 28.46
N LEU A 867 -12.82 41.09 28.35
CA LEU A 867 -12.75 42.49 27.92
C LEU A 867 -12.00 42.54 26.59
N VAL A 868 -12.66 43.03 25.55
CA VAL A 868 -12.07 43.29 24.24
C VAL A 868 -11.85 44.80 24.10
N ILE A 869 -10.60 45.18 23.87
CA ILE A 869 -10.21 46.59 23.71
C ILE A 869 -9.96 46.86 22.21
N GLY A 870 -10.77 47.75 21.64
CA GLY A 870 -10.78 48.12 20.23
C GLY A 870 -11.97 47.54 19.48
N GLY A 871 -12.79 48.40 18.90
CA GLY A 871 -14.00 48.12 18.12
C GLY A 871 -13.77 48.00 16.62
N GLY A 872 -12.54 47.74 16.17
CA GLY A 872 -12.26 47.40 14.77
C GLY A 872 -12.80 46.02 14.39
N VAL A 873 -12.69 45.64 13.11
CA VAL A 873 -13.22 44.35 12.58
C VAL A 873 -12.72 43.15 13.40
N ALA A 874 -11.42 43.11 13.72
CA ALA A 874 -10.85 42.04 14.55
C ALA A 874 -11.44 42.00 15.97
N GLY A 875 -11.62 43.16 16.61
CA GLY A 875 -12.18 43.24 17.96
C GLY A 875 -13.65 42.85 18.00
N MET A 876 -14.44 43.29 17.01
CA MET A 876 -15.84 42.87 16.87
C MET A 876 -15.96 41.35 16.68
N HIS A 877 -15.15 40.75 15.80
CA HIS A 877 -15.14 39.30 15.60
C HIS A 877 -14.68 38.54 16.84
N ALA A 878 -13.66 39.01 17.54
CA ALA A 878 -13.21 38.42 18.80
C ALA A 878 -14.33 38.48 19.86
N ALA A 879 -15.00 39.62 20.00
CA ALA A 879 -16.10 39.78 20.95
C ALA A 879 -17.25 38.83 20.66
N MET A 880 -17.70 38.75 19.40
CA MET A 880 -18.74 37.81 19.00
C MET A 880 -18.31 36.35 19.19
N ALA A 881 -17.07 35.99 18.85
CA ALA A 881 -16.58 34.62 19.00
C ALA A 881 -16.53 34.15 20.46
N ILE A 882 -16.19 35.05 21.39
CA ILE A 882 -16.19 34.75 22.81
C ILE A 882 -17.63 34.70 23.34
N ALA A 883 -18.49 35.63 22.93
CA ALA A 883 -19.89 35.68 23.35
C ALA A 883 -20.68 34.44 22.89
N ASP A 884 -20.50 34.00 21.65
CA ASP A 884 -21.15 32.78 21.11
C ASP A 884 -20.74 31.50 21.86
N ARG A 885 -19.61 31.54 22.57
CA ARG A 885 -19.13 30.46 23.45
C ARG A 885 -19.71 30.52 24.88
N GLY A 886 -20.66 31.43 25.13
CA GLY A 886 -21.38 31.55 26.40
C GLY A 886 -20.71 32.44 27.45
N TYR A 887 -19.67 33.19 27.10
CA TYR A 887 -18.97 34.09 28.03
C TYR A 887 -19.52 35.52 27.95
N GLU A 888 -19.54 36.22 29.09
CA GLU A 888 -19.88 37.65 29.12
C GLU A 888 -18.71 38.48 28.55
N VAL A 889 -19.00 39.37 27.58
CA VAL A 889 -17.97 40.15 26.88
C VAL A 889 -18.27 41.64 26.96
N PHE A 890 -17.25 42.43 27.30
CA PHE A 890 -17.26 43.88 27.20
C PHE A 890 -16.39 44.29 26.01
N LEU A 891 -16.98 44.98 25.02
CA LEU A 891 -16.23 45.59 23.92
C LEU A 891 -16.08 47.08 24.19
N VAL A 892 -14.85 47.56 24.30
CA VAL A 892 -14.53 48.97 24.57
C VAL A 892 -13.85 49.58 23.35
N GLU A 893 -14.43 50.65 22.82
CA GLU A 893 -13.86 51.44 21.72
C GLU A 893 -13.66 52.88 22.19
N LYS A 894 -12.56 53.51 21.78
CA LYS A 894 -12.26 54.92 22.07
C LYS A 894 -13.08 55.86 21.18
N GLU A 895 -13.40 55.43 19.97
CA GLU A 895 -14.20 56.18 19.00
C GLU A 895 -15.70 56.03 19.28
N LYS A 896 -16.51 56.96 18.75
CA LYS A 896 -17.98 56.94 18.93
C LYS A 896 -18.69 55.81 18.17
N GLU A 897 -18.02 55.18 17.21
CA GLU A 897 -18.60 54.15 16.36
C GLU A 897 -17.59 53.02 16.14
N LEU A 898 -18.10 51.79 16.05
CA LEU A 898 -17.30 50.62 15.71
C LEU A 898 -16.89 50.58 14.23
N GLY A 899 -15.84 49.84 13.92
CA GLY A 899 -15.36 49.54 12.56
C GLY A 899 -13.93 50.03 12.29
N GLY A 900 -13.37 50.91 13.11
CA GLY A 900 -12.00 51.41 12.94
C GLY A 900 -11.74 51.97 11.54
N ASN A 901 -10.63 51.56 10.92
CA ASN A 901 -10.26 51.96 9.55
C ASN A 901 -11.16 51.35 8.46
N HIS A 902 -11.84 50.24 8.74
CA HIS A 902 -12.72 49.57 7.77
C HIS A 902 -13.88 50.49 7.31
N ARG A 903 -14.27 51.45 8.14
CA ARG A 903 -15.26 52.49 7.79
C ARG A 903 -14.86 53.32 6.56
N GLN A 904 -13.57 53.39 6.26
CA GLN A 904 -13.03 54.15 5.13
C GLN A 904 -13.04 53.33 3.82
N VAL A 905 -13.31 52.03 3.89
CA VAL A 905 -13.26 51.09 2.77
C VAL A 905 -14.66 50.55 2.52
N ARG A 906 -15.41 51.19 1.62
CA ARG A 906 -16.78 50.76 1.27
C ARG A 906 -16.84 49.89 0.01
N THR A 907 -15.89 50.03 -0.91
CA THR A 907 -15.93 49.30 -2.18
C THR A 907 -14.54 48.81 -2.56
N GLY A 908 -14.45 47.53 -2.94
CA GLY A 908 -13.23 46.90 -3.42
C GLY A 908 -12.86 47.27 -4.85
N PHE A 909 -11.64 46.89 -5.25
CA PHE A 909 -11.13 47.13 -6.61
C PHE A 909 -11.89 46.32 -7.68
N ASP A 910 -12.59 45.28 -7.25
CA ASP A 910 -13.46 44.38 -8.02
C ASP A 910 -14.94 44.76 -7.93
N GLY A 911 -15.28 45.83 -7.21
CA GLY A 911 -16.66 46.28 -6.99
C GLY A 911 -17.36 45.62 -5.79
N GLN A 912 -16.66 44.83 -4.98
CA GLN A 912 -17.23 44.21 -3.77
C GLN A 912 -17.65 45.26 -2.72
N ASP A 913 -18.81 45.10 -2.08
CA ASP A 913 -19.30 45.98 -1.01
C ASP A 913 -18.77 45.54 0.37
N TYR A 914 -17.63 46.11 0.77
CA TYR A 914 -17.04 45.86 2.08
C TYR A 914 -17.82 46.52 3.23
N GLY A 915 -18.80 47.39 2.95
CA GLY A 915 -19.69 47.96 3.97
C GLY A 915 -20.56 46.89 4.64
N ARG A 916 -20.94 45.86 3.87
CA ARG A 916 -21.78 44.75 4.35
C ARG A 916 -21.22 44.04 5.58
N LEU A 917 -19.94 43.68 5.57
CA LEU A 917 -19.27 43.01 6.70
C LEU A 917 -19.38 43.83 7.99
N LEU A 918 -19.21 45.15 7.88
CA LEU A 918 -19.28 46.05 9.03
C LEU A 918 -20.70 46.18 9.57
N ASP A 919 -21.69 46.25 8.69
CA ASP A 919 -23.10 46.34 9.07
C ASP A 919 -23.58 45.05 9.75
N GLU A 920 -23.21 43.88 9.22
CA GLU A 920 -23.51 42.58 9.85
C GLU A 920 -22.85 42.45 11.24
N CYS A 921 -21.61 42.90 11.41
CA CYS A 921 -20.94 42.91 12.72
C CYS A 921 -21.66 43.80 13.74
N ARG A 922 -22.10 44.99 13.31
CA ARG A 922 -22.79 45.97 14.17
C ARG A 922 -24.16 45.46 14.58
N GLU A 923 -24.91 44.85 13.67
CA GLU A 923 -26.23 44.28 13.95
C GLU A 923 -26.14 43.17 15.01
N ARG A 924 -25.17 42.26 14.87
CA ARG A 924 -24.96 41.15 15.83
C ARG A 924 -24.51 41.59 17.22
N LEU A 925 -23.75 42.68 17.33
CA LEU A 925 -23.28 43.20 18.61
C LEU A 925 -24.35 44.04 19.36
N GLY A 926 -25.43 44.43 18.69
CA GLY A 926 -26.53 45.18 19.28
C GLY A 926 -26.22 46.66 19.54
N THR A 927 -26.99 47.29 20.42
CA THR A 927 -26.86 48.72 20.77
C THR A 927 -25.76 48.98 21.81
N PHE A 928 -24.82 49.86 21.47
CA PHE A 928 -23.73 50.34 22.31
C PHE A 928 -24.20 51.42 23.31
N SER A 929 -23.69 51.39 24.54
CA SER A 929 -23.92 52.42 25.56
C SER A 929 -22.82 53.48 25.58
#